data_AF-A0A959E0L4-F1
#
_entry.id   AF-A0A959E0L4-F1
#
_cell.length_a   1.000
_cell.length_b   1.000
_cell.length_c   1.000
_cell.angle_alpha   90.00
_cell.angle_beta   90.00
_cell.angle_gamma   90.00
#
_symmetry.space_group_name_H-M   'P 1'
#
loop_
_entity.id
_entity.type
_entity.pdbx_description
1 polymer ?
#
loop_
_entity_poly.entity_id
_entity_poly.type
_entity_poly.pdbx_seq_one_letter_code
_entity_poly.pdbx_strand_id
1 'polypeptide(L)'
;MKWKKFALFTALLLSVFQSGAGQGSVAFQWSEVMLDAIRKDFARPTVHARNLFHVSMAMYDAWAAYDTEARTVFLGNTLGQYHCDFAGVPAPEDTLAAREKAISYAVYRLLKHRFANSPGVAVTYAEIDAKMTELGYDPNIISTDYASGDPAALGNYIAEQIIQFGFQDGSNEQDVYANQYYEPVNPPLVMAFPGNPTLADPNRWQPLTLSVFIDQNGNVIPINTPPFLSPEWGQVVPFSLKPEDRTIYNRDGFDYWVYHDPGPPPYIDTSAVGGISEEYKWTFCLVACWSSHLDATDTTMWDISPGASGNIQHYPESLAEYHDFYNLLEGGDPGEGRALNPKTGQPYAPQMVRRGDYARVLAEFWADGPNSETPPGHWFTILNYVNSRPQLVRRFGGKGPVLDPLEWDVKTYLTLGGALHDVAISAWGIKGWYDYIRPVSAIRSMADRGQSSDPGLPSYHPGGITLIPGYIELVYEGDPLAGQNNVNVGKIKLKAWRGPDYINNPVTDVAGVGWILAENWWPYQRPSFVTPPFAGYISGHSTYSRAGAVVLTELTGDPYFPGGMGEFPAPQNQYLVFEDGPSQDITLQWATYQDASDQCSLSRIWGGIHPPADDIPGRFIGQEIGEEAFSYARTFFYTDADEDGFYSYEDCDDNNPAIYPGAAEGCDGLDNDCNNLIDDGLAIQTYFADADHDSYGDAAVSIDTCGTEPPAGYVLNDLDCDDTNPLINPGMTEILDSLDNNCDGQIDEGLVAVKEPQSDPVRIFPNPARDQITVMHPTANGLKARLIGTDGHALRDYDLVLVSGKAVISLSDIPPGVYILTLTDMTGDHRWVERIVKI
;
A
#
# COMPACT_ATOMS: atom_id res chain seq x y z
N MET A 1 2.70 -28.13 37.23
CA MET A 1 2.02 -27.14 38.10
C MET A 1 2.05 -25.71 37.54
N LYS A 2 2.99 -25.34 36.65
CA LYS A 2 2.89 -24.14 35.78
C LYS A 2 1.98 -24.34 34.55
N TRP A 3 1.87 -25.52 33.96
CA TRP A 3 0.97 -25.79 32.80
C TRP A 3 -0.51 -25.37 33.01
N LYS A 4 -1.06 -25.59 34.22
CA LYS A 4 -2.42 -25.14 34.59
C LYS A 4 -2.49 -23.68 35.05
N LYS A 5 -1.37 -23.08 35.47
CA LYS A 5 -1.28 -21.66 35.84
C LYS A 5 -1.01 -20.77 34.63
N PHE A 6 -0.30 -21.28 33.63
CA PHE A 6 -0.04 -20.65 32.33
C PHE A 6 -1.32 -20.62 31.50
N ALA A 7 -2.11 -21.71 31.47
CA ALA A 7 -3.47 -21.70 30.91
C ALA A 7 -4.41 -20.68 31.59
N LEU A 8 -4.18 -20.37 32.88
CA LEU A 8 -4.89 -19.29 33.58
C LEU A 8 -4.30 -17.90 33.31
N PHE A 9 -3.04 -17.80 32.87
CA PHE A 9 -2.30 -16.53 32.66
C PHE A 9 -2.36 -16.04 31.22
N THR A 10 -2.37 -16.91 30.20
CA THR A 10 -2.79 -16.53 28.84
C THR A 10 -4.27 -16.19 28.80
N ALA A 11 -5.10 -16.92 29.56
CA ALA A 11 -6.47 -16.48 29.82
C ALA A 11 -6.53 -15.14 30.58
N LEU A 12 -5.51 -14.77 31.39
CA LEU A 12 -5.45 -13.46 32.08
C LEU A 12 -4.92 -12.32 31.21
N LEU A 13 -3.94 -12.56 30.34
CA LEU A 13 -3.51 -11.59 29.33
C LEU A 13 -4.60 -11.33 28.29
N LEU A 14 -5.44 -12.34 28.00
CA LEU A 14 -6.67 -12.21 27.23
C LEU A 14 -7.90 -11.72 28.05
N SER A 15 -7.87 -11.75 29.40
CA SER A 15 -9.01 -11.32 30.24
C SER A 15 -8.81 -10.03 31.03
N VAL A 16 -7.64 -9.38 30.99
CA VAL A 16 -7.48 -8.00 31.48
C VAL A 16 -8.10 -6.96 30.52
N PHE A 17 -8.65 -7.39 29.37
CA PHE A 17 -9.52 -6.59 28.51
C PHE A 17 -10.95 -7.15 28.35
N GLN A 18 -11.43 -7.96 29.31
CA GLN A 18 -12.86 -8.28 29.38
C GLN A 18 -13.62 -7.24 30.21
N SER A 19 -14.00 -6.15 29.56
CA SER A 19 -15.19 -5.39 29.95
C SER A 19 -16.20 -5.42 28.81
N GLY A 20 -17.00 -6.49 28.75
CA GLY A 20 -18.16 -6.63 27.87
C GLY A 20 -18.17 -7.95 27.11
N ALA A 21 -19.12 -8.83 27.41
CA ALA A 21 -19.51 -9.87 26.47
C ALA A 21 -19.94 -9.20 25.14
N GLY A 22 -19.27 -9.52 24.02
CA GLY A 22 -19.64 -9.09 22.66
C GLY A 22 -18.90 -7.89 22.06
N GLN A 23 -17.56 -7.87 21.99
CA GLN A 23 -16.81 -6.70 21.47
C GLN A 23 -16.18 -6.80 20.07
N GLY A 24 -16.32 -7.91 19.34
CA GLY A 24 -15.81 -8.07 17.97
C GLY A 24 -16.88 -8.59 17.00
N SER A 25 -16.70 -8.34 15.69
CA SER A 25 -17.58 -8.88 14.66
C SER A 25 -17.61 -10.42 14.68
N VAL A 26 -18.58 -11.05 14.02
CA VAL A 26 -18.62 -12.52 13.94
C VAL A 26 -17.36 -13.09 13.29
N ALA A 27 -16.75 -12.37 12.33
CA ALA A 27 -15.51 -12.79 11.67
C ALA A 27 -14.33 -12.78 12.66
N PHE A 28 -14.20 -11.74 13.50
CA PHE A 28 -13.21 -11.70 14.58
C PHE A 28 -13.40 -12.87 15.57
N GLN A 29 -14.64 -13.13 15.98
CA GLN A 29 -14.93 -14.21 16.92
C GLN A 29 -14.58 -15.60 16.36
N TRP A 30 -14.85 -15.84 15.07
CA TRP A 30 -14.48 -17.08 14.39
C TRP A 30 -12.97 -17.19 14.14
N SER A 31 -12.29 -16.08 13.87
CA SER A 31 -10.82 -16.00 13.80
C SER A 31 -10.18 -16.47 15.12
N GLU A 32 -10.69 -16.00 16.26
CA GLU A 32 -10.23 -16.45 17.58
C GLU A 32 -10.46 -17.96 17.82
N VAL A 33 -11.62 -18.49 17.42
CA VAL A 33 -11.92 -19.94 17.49
C VAL A 33 -10.96 -20.73 16.59
N MET A 34 -10.66 -20.25 15.39
CA MET A 34 -9.70 -20.89 14.48
C MET A 34 -8.28 -20.89 15.06
N LEU A 35 -7.81 -19.75 15.59
CA LEU A 35 -6.50 -19.67 16.23
C LEU A 35 -6.41 -20.63 17.41
N ASP A 36 -7.45 -20.70 18.23
CA ASP A 36 -7.51 -21.62 19.36
C ASP A 36 -7.59 -23.10 18.94
N ALA A 37 -8.18 -23.40 17.78
CA ALA A 37 -8.10 -24.73 17.17
C ALA A 37 -6.67 -25.06 16.71
N ILE A 38 -5.95 -24.11 16.11
CA ILE A 38 -4.56 -24.27 15.69
C ILE A 38 -3.65 -24.59 16.89
N ARG A 39 -3.82 -23.91 18.02
CA ARG A 39 -3.04 -24.17 19.26
C ARG A 39 -3.17 -25.61 19.75
N LYS A 40 -4.27 -26.27 19.42
CA LYS A 40 -4.59 -27.66 19.82
C LYS A 40 -4.32 -28.68 18.72
N ASP A 41 -3.78 -28.23 17.59
CA ASP A 41 -3.45 -29.06 16.44
C ASP A 41 -1.96 -29.41 16.39
N PHE A 42 -1.59 -30.32 15.48
CA PHE A 42 -0.19 -30.55 15.16
C PHE A 42 0.46 -29.30 14.59
N ALA A 43 1.70 -29.00 14.95
CA ALA A 43 2.43 -27.83 14.43
C ALA A 43 2.75 -27.99 12.92
N ARG A 44 1.88 -27.43 12.06
CA ARG A 44 1.93 -27.56 10.60
C ARG A 44 1.78 -26.20 9.92
N PRO A 45 2.83 -25.36 9.89
CA PRO A 45 2.74 -23.97 9.42
C PRO A 45 2.16 -23.83 8.00
N THR A 46 2.50 -24.75 7.08
CA THR A 46 1.94 -24.75 5.72
C THR A 46 0.44 -25.00 5.70
N VAL A 47 -0.02 -26.04 6.41
CA VAL A 47 -1.44 -26.38 6.55
C VAL A 47 -2.21 -25.28 7.27
N HIS A 48 -1.62 -24.68 8.30
CA HIS A 48 -2.25 -23.61 9.07
C HIS A 48 -2.39 -22.31 8.26
N ALA A 49 -1.36 -21.90 7.50
CA ALA A 49 -1.45 -20.75 6.60
C ALA A 49 -2.58 -20.94 5.56
N ARG A 50 -2.66 -22.13 4.97
CA ARG A 50 -3.74 -22.50 4.05
C ARG A 50 -5.12 -22.50 4.71
N ASN A 51 -5.25 -23.01 5.93
CA ASN A 51 -6.52 -22.99 6.66
C ASN A 51 -6.95 -21.57 7.01
N LEU A 52 -6.01 -20.71 7.44
CA LEU A 52 -6.23 -19.28 7.70
C LEU A 52 -6.75 -18.59 6.44
N PHE A 53 -6.13 -18.83 5.28
CA PHE A 53 -6.60 -18.30 4.00
C PHE A 53 -7.99 -18.82 3.61
N HIS A 54 -8.20 -20.14 3.59
CA HIS A 54 -9.48 -20.73 3.17
C HIS A 54 -10.65 -20.29 4.05
N VAL A 55 -10.43 -20.18 5.36
CA VAL A 55 -11.44 -19.64 6.29
C VAL A 55 -11.69 -18.16 6.03
N SER A 56 -10.64 -17.37 5.80
CA SER A 56 -10.77 -15.95 5.48
C SER A 56 -11.51 -15.71 4.16
N MET A 57 -11.21 -16.50 3.14
CA MET A 57 -11.93 -16.53 1.87
C MET A 57 -13.40 -16.93 2.05
N ALA A 58 -13.69 -17.93 2.89
CA ALA A 58 -15.08 -18.31 3.19
C ALA A 58 -15.85 -17.19 3.89
N MET A 59 -15.21 -16.48 4.82
CA MET A 59 -15.82 -15.35 5.52
C MET A 59 -16.07 -14.18 4.56
N TYR A 60 -15.08 -13.86 3.73
CA TYR A 60 -15.17 -12.78 2.75
C TYR A 60 -16.24 -13.05 1.69
N ASP A 61 -16.26 -14.24 1.08
CA ASP A 61 -17.26 -14.57 0.05
C ASP A 61 -18.69 -14.61 0.61
N ALA A 62 -18.86 -15.08 1.84
CA ALA A 62 -20.15 -15.01 2.53
C ALA A 62 -20.62 -13.56 2.77
N TRP A 63 -19.68 -12.63 2.93
CA TRP A 63 -19.97 -11.20 3.06
C TRP A 63 -20.24 -10.52 1.70
N ALA A 64 -19.35 -10.77 0.73
CA ALA A 64 -19.37 -10.19 -0.62
C ALA A 64 -20.55 -10.68 -1.46
N ALA A 65 -21.07 -11.88 -1.22
CA ALA A 65 -22.27 -12.39 -1.89
C ALA A 65 -23.50 -11.48 -1.73
N TYR A 66 -23.53 -10.64 -0.69
CA TYR A 66 -24.60 -9.67 -0.44
C TYR A 66 -24.18 -8.23 -0.72
N ASP A 67 -22.96 -7.99 -1.18
CA ASP A 67 -22.44 -6.66 -1.51
C ASP A 67 -22.76 -6.27 -2.95
N THR A 68 -22.86 -4.97 -3.22
CA THR A 68 -23.15 -4.44 -4.55
C THR A 68 -21.91 -3.99 -5.30
N GLU A 69 -20.81 -3.78 -4.59
CA GLU A 69 -19.55 -3.29 -5.13
C GLU A 69 -18.48 -4.38 -5.07
N ALA A 70 -18.35 -5.05 -3.92
CA ALA A 70 -17.34 -6.06 -3.72
C ALA A 70 -17.59 -7.31 -4.58
N ARG A 71 -16.50 -7.86 -5.14
CA ARG A 71 -16.50 -9.10 -5.90
C ARG A 71 -16.07 -10.26 -5.01
N THR A 72 -16.67 -11.43 -5.20
CA THR A 72 -16.26 -12.68 -4.55
C THR A 72 -14.91 -13.16 -5.08
N VAL A 73 -14.15 -13.86 -4.25
CA VAL A 73 -12.87 -14.48 -4.62
C VAL A 73 -13.11 -15.85 -5.25
N PHE A 74 -13.99 -16.65 -4.65
CA PHE A 74 -14.16 -18.06 -4.98
C PHE A 74 -15.50 -18.34 -5.65
N LEU A 75 -16.62 -17.91 -5.04
CA LEU A 75 -17.96 -18.04 -5.61
C LEU A 75 -18.05 -17.39 -6.99
N GLY A 76 -18.45 -18.16 -8.00
CA GLY A 76 -18.62 -17.69 -9.38
C GLY A 76 -17.31 -17.61 -10.18
N ASN A 77 -16.18 -17.94 -9.54
CA ASN A 77 -14.85 -17.79 -10.11
C ASN A 77 -14.11 -19.13 -10.21
N THR A 78 -12.98 -19.10 -10.92
CA THR A 78 -12.07 -20.22 -11.05
C THR A 78 -10.81 -19.95 -10.24
N LEU A 79 -10.49 -20.83 -9.30
CA LEU A 79 -9.24 -20.80 -8.55
C LEU A 79 -8.41 -22.05 -8.87
N GLY A 80 -7.22 -21.84 -9.43
CA GLY A 80 -6.42 -22.93 -10.00
C GLY A 80 -7.18 -23.67 -11.11
N GLN A 81 -7.51 -24.94 -10.88
CA GLN A 81 -8.29 -25.76 -11.81
C GLN A 81 -9.74 -26.00 -11.34
N TYR A 82 -10.16 -25.41 -10.23
CA TYR A 82 -11.51 -25.57 -9.68
C TYR A 82 -12.37 -24.38 -10.04
N HIS A 83 -13.53 -24.62 -10.65
CA HIS A 83 -14.56 -23.61 -10.86
C HIS A 83 -15.67 -23.78 -9.82
N CYS A 84 -16.02 -22.72 -9.11
CA CYS A 84 -17.13 -22.72 -8.17
C CYS A 84 -18.33 -22.01 -8.80
N ASP A 85 -19.40 -22.76 -9.11
CA ASP A 85 -20.62 -22.15 -9.63
C ASP A 85 -21.26 -21.19 -8.61
N PHE A 86 -21.77 -20.05 -9.06
CA PHE A 86 -22.55 -19.15 -8.20
C PHE A 86 -23.53 -18.33 -9.03
N ALA A 87 -24.81 -18.40 -8.67
CA ALA A 87 -25.89 -17.70 -9.39
C ALA A 87 -26.37 -16.41 -8.69
N GLY A 88 -25.64 -15.95 -7.67
CA GLY A 88 -26.09 -14.88 -6.77
C GLY A 88 -27.07 -15.37 -5.71
N VAL A 89 -27.39 -14.50 -4.76
CA VAL A 89 -28.37 -14.76 -3.69
C VAL A 89 -29.53 -13.76 -3.75
N PRO A 90 -30.75 -14.17 -3.35
CA PRO A 90 -31.85 -13.23 -3.18
C PRO A 90 -31.51 -12.15 -2.14
N ALA A 91 -32.00 -10.92 -2.37
CA ALA A 91 -31.82 -9.82 -1.42
C ALA A 91 -32.48 -10.16 -0.06
N PRO A 92 -31.72 -10.14 1.06
CA PRO A 92 -32.26 -10.46 2.37
C PRO A 92 -33.02 -9.26 2.98
N GLU A 93 -33.86 -9.53 3.98
CA GLU A 93 -34.52 -8.47 4.77
C GLU A 93 -33.51 -7.71 5.66
N ASP A 94 -32.52 -8.42 6.21
CA ASP A 94 -31.43 -7.89 7.03
C ASP A 94 -30.10 -8.44 6.51
N THR A 95 -29.35 -7.59 5.82
CA THR A 95 -28.07 -7.94 5.20
C THR A 95 -27.01 -8.30 6.23
N LEU A 96 -26.95 -7.59 7.37
CA LEU A 96 -25.95 -7.88 8.40
C LEU A 96 -26.22 -9.25 9.03
N ALA A 97 -27.47 -9.52 9.43
CA ALA A 97 -27.83 -10.81 10.00
C ALA A 97 -27.63 -11.97 9.00
N ALA A 98 -27.87 -11.72 7.70
CA ALA A 98 -27.61 -12.70 6.65
C ALA A 98 -26.11 -13.00 6.51
N ARG A 99 -25.27 -11.96 6.44
CA ARG A 99 -23.80 -12.09 6.39
C ARG A 99 -23.27 -12.86 7.60
N GLU A 100 -23.70 -12.48 8.81
CA GLU A 100 -23.21 -13.12 10.03
C GLU A 100 -23.58 -14.61 10.12
N LYS A 101 -24.80 -14.94 9.68
CA LYS A 101 -25.28 -16.33 9.62
C LYS A 101 -24.54 -17.12 8.55
N ALA A 102 -24.39 -16.60 7.33
CA ALA A 102 -23.67 -17.28 6.26
C ALA A 102 -22.20 -17.55 6.63
N ILE A 103 -21.51 -16.55 7.17
CA ILE A 103 -20.14 -16.68 7.71
C ILE A 103 -20.08 -17.82 8.74
N SER A 104 -20.99 -17.81 9.71
CA SER A 104 -20.95 -18.79 10.81
C SER A 104 -21.15 -20.22 10.34
N TYR A 105 -22.07 -20.45 9.41
CA TYR A 105 -22.27 -21.79 8.85
C TYR A 105 -21.09 -22.23 7.97
N ALA A 106 -20.50 -21.32 7.18
CA ALA A 106 -19.32 -21.63 6.38
C ALA A 106 -18.13 -22.05 7.25
N VAL A 107 -17.78 -21.20 8.22
CA VAL A 107 -16.63 -21.44 9.10
C VAL A 107 -16.88 -22.67 9.99
N TYR A 108 -18.07 -22.86 10.54
CA TYR A 108 -18.42 -24.04 11.33
C TYR A 108 -18.14 -25.35 10.59
N ARG A 109 -18.61 -25.48 9.34
CA ARG A 109 -18.41 -26.70 8.54
C ARG A 109 -16.94 -26.88 8.17
N LEU A 110 -16.29 -25.80 7.75
CA LEU A 110 -14.90 -25.84 7.31
C LEU A 110 -13.97 -26.21 8.47
N LEU A 111 -14.10 -25.59 9.64
CA LEU A 111 -13.25 -25.90 10.80
C LEU A 111 -13.45 -27.34 11.27
N LYS A 112 -14.69 -27.85 11.32
CA LYS A 112 -14.91 -29.27 11.68
C LYS A 112 -14.25 -30.21 10.69
N HIS A 113 -14.25 -29.88 9.40
CA HIS A 113 -13.52 -30.66 8.39
C HIS A 113 -11.99 -30.59 8.60
N ARG A 114 -11.42 -29.39 8.69
CA ARG A 114 -9.96 -29.17 8.76
C ARG A 114 -9.31 -29.77 10.00
N PHE A 115 -9.99 -29.72 11.14
CA PHE A 115 -9.47 -30.19 12.43
C PHE A 115 -9.96 -31.59 12.82
N ALA A 116 -10.59 -32.33 11.91
CA ALA A 116 -11.10 -33.69 12.19
C ALA A 116 -10.01 -34.67 12.64
N ASN A 117 -8.77 -34.49 12.17
CA ASN A 117 -7.61 -35.31 12.51
C ASN A 117 -6.67 -34.65 13.54
N SER A 118 -7.11 -33.56 14.17
CA SER A 118 -6.33 -32.86 15.19
C SER A 118 -6.24 -33.69 16.48
N PRO A 119 -5.09 -33.70 17.19
CA PRO A 119 -4.98 -34.32 18.50
C PRO A 119 -5.95 -33.71 19.53
N GLY A 120 -6.31 -32.43 19.37
CA GLY A 120 -7.26 -31.71 20.22
C GLY A 120 -8.72 -31.76 19.79
N VAL A 121 -9.09 -32.59 18.80
CA VAL A 121 -10.40 -32.55 18.10
C VAL A 121 -11.62 -32.48 19.03
N ALA A 122 -11.63 -33.21 20.15
CA ALA A 122 -12.77 -33.23 21.06
C ALA A 122 -13.02 -31.86 21.74
N VAL A 123 -11.94 -31.14 22.10
CA VAL A 123 -12.02 -29.80 22.70
C VAL A 123 -12.37 -28.78 21.62
N THR A 124 -11.67 -28.84 20.48
CA THR A 124 -11.92 -27.98 19.33
C THR A 124 -13.38 -28.05 18.85
N TYR A 125 -13.95 -29.26 18.74
CA TYR A 125 -15.36 -29.41 18.34
C TYR A 125 -16.32 -28.85 19.39
N ALA A 126 -16.03 -29.02 20.68
CA ALA A 126 -16.86 -28.46 21.73
C ALA A 126 -16.86 -26.91 21.68
N GLU A 127 -15.73 -26.29 21.38
CA GLU A 127 -15.60 -24.83 21.22
C GLU A 127 -16.36 -24.33 19.97
N ILE A 128 -16.22 -25.01 18.84
CA ILE A 128 -16.96 -24.71 17.60
C ILE A 128 -18.48 -24.86 17.80
N ASP A 129 -18.93 -25.93 18.45
CA ASP A 129 -20.35 -26.18 18.74
C ASP A 129 -20.89 -25.16 19.76
N ALA A 130 -20.08 -24.77 20.74
CA ALA A 130 -20.42 -23.73 21.71
C ALA A 130 -20.58 -22.35 21.03
N LYS A 131 -19.73 -22.02 20.06
CA LYS A 131 -19.85 -20.76 19.31
C LYS A 131 -21.15 -20.69 18.50
N MET A 132 -21.57 -21.77 17.85
CA MET A 132 -22.89 -21.82 17.19
C MET A 132 -24.05 -21.63 18.17
N THR A 133 -23.94 -22.24 19.35
CA THR A 133 -24.94 -22.10 20.42
C THR A 133 -25.00 -20.67 20.96
N GLU A 134 -23.85 -20.03 21.16
CA GLU A 134 -23.72 -18.63 21.59
C GLU A 134 -24.39 -17.67 20.61
N LEU A 135 -24.21 -17.91 19.29
CA LEU A 135 -24.81 -17.12 18.22
C LEU A 135 -26.29 -17.45 17.96
N GLY A 136 -26.84 -18.49 18.61
CA GLY A 136 -28.25 -18.88 18.47
C GLY A 136 -28.57 -19.64 17.17
N TYR A 137 -27.58 -20.25 16.53
CA TYR A 137 -27.75 -20.97 15.26
C TYR A 137 -27.89 -22.49 15.47
N ASP A 138 -28.72 -23.14 14.64
CA ASP A 138 -28.94 -24.59 14.68
C ASP A 138 -27.96 -25.33 13.73
N PRO A 139 -26.95 -26.05 14.26
CA PRO A 139 -25.97 -26.76 13.44
C PRO A 139 -26.57 -27.92 12.63
N ASN A 140 -27.83 -28.30 12.85
CA ASN A 140 -28.53 -29.32 12.07
C ASN A 140 -29.05 -28.82 10.72
N ILE A 141 -29.01 -27.50 10.45
CA ILE A 141 -29.32 -26.95 9.12
C ILE A 141 -28.15 -27.24 8.18
N ILE A 142 -28.34 -28.22 7.29
CA ILE A 142 -27.31 -28.73 6.37
C ILE A 142 -27.60 -28.48 4.89
N SER A 143 -28.71 -27.80 4.57
CA SER A 143 -29.04 -27.47 3.17
C SER A 143 -27.89 -26.67 2.54
N THR A 144 -27.61 -26.89 1.26
CA THR A 144 -26.71 -26.06 0.44
C THR A 144 -27.47 -25.31 -0.65
N ASP A 145 -28.81 -25.40 -0.66
CA ASP A 145 -29.68 -24.68 -1.60
C ASP A 145 -29.80 -23.20 -1.20
N TYR A 146 -28.79 -22.41 -1.56
CA TYR A 146 -28.76 -20.96 -1.30
C TYR A 146 -29.76 -20.18 -2.16
N ALA A 147 -30.27 -20.75 -3.25
CA ALA A 147 -31.32 -20.13 -4.06
C ALA A 147 -32.65 -19.99 -3.30
N SER A 148 -32.83 -20.76 -2.21
CA SER A 148 -33.94 -20.59 -1.26
C SER A 148 -33.93 -19.24 -0.52
N GLY A 149 -32.79 -18.54 -0.51
CA GLY A 149 -32.58 -17.30 0.25
C GLY A 149 -32.17 -17.50 1.71
N ASP A 150 -31.98 -18.74 2.19
CA ASP A 150 -31.47 -18.99 3.54
C ASP A 150 -29.95 -18.78 3.62
N PRO A 151 -29.46 -17.82 4.43
CA PRO A 151 -28.02 -17.58 4.55
C PRO A 151 -27.26 -18.77 5.14
N ALA A 152 -27.90 -19.61 5.97
CA ALA A 152 -27.26 -20.84 6.44
C ALA A 152 -26.95 -21.80 5.28
N ALA A 153 -27.81 -21.83 4.26
CA ALA A 153 -27.60 -22.65 3.08
C ALA A 153 -26.45 -22.13 2.21
N LEU A 154 -26.33 -20.80 2.07
CA LEU A 154 -25.15 -20.18 1.45
C LEU A 154 -23.86 -20.56 2.20
N GLY A 155 -23.84 -20.42 3.52
CA GLY A 155 -22.67 -20.77 4.32
C GLY A 155 -22.26 -22.23 4.17
N ASN A 156 -23.21 -23.16 4.25
CA ASN A 156 -22.94 -24.58 4.01
C ASN A 156 -22.42 -24.84 2.59
N TYR A 157 -22.97 -24.17 1.57
CA TYR A 157 -22.52 -24.30 0.18
C TYR A 157 -21.06 -23.83 0.02
N ILE A 158 -20.72 -22.65 0.54
CA ILE A 158 -19.34 -22.13 0.51
C ILE A 158 -18.37 -23.15 1.12
N ALA A 159 -18.69 -23.69 2.30
CA ALA A 159 -17.84 -24.68 2.94
C ALA A 159 -17.70 -25.97 2.13
N GLU A 160 -18.80 -26.47 1.55
CA GLU A 160 -18.79 -27.65 0.68
C GLU A 160 -17.84 -27.43 -0.50
N GLN A 161 -17.94 -26.30 -1.19
CA GLN A 161 -17.13 -25.99 -2.36
C GLN A 161 -15.64 -25.81 -2.01
N ILE A 162 -15.32 -25.14 -0.90
CA ILE A 162 -13.92 -24.97 -0.44
C ILE A 162 -13.31 -26.32 -0.01
N ILE A 163 -14.11 -27.22 0.57
CA ILE A 163 -13.66 -28.59 0.89
C ILE A 163 -13.35 -29.36 -0.40
N GLN A 164 -14.22 -29.30 -1.40
CA GLN A 164 -13.97 -29.97 -2.70
C GLN A 164 -12.73 -29.41 -3.40
N PHE A 165 -12.58 -28.08 -3.43
CA PHE A 165 -11.35 -27.44 -3.94
C PHE A 165 -10.11 -27.95 -3.20
N GLY A 166 -10.18 -28.06 -1.87
CA GLY A 166 -9.05 -28.48 -1.06
C GLY A 166 -8.51 -29.89 -1.36
N PHE A 167 -9.32 -30.78 -1.94
CA PHE A 167 -8.85 -32.10 -2.36
C PHE A 167 -8.01 -32.09 -3.64
N GLN A 168 -8.01 -30.99 -4.40
CA GLN A 168 -7.34 -30.89 -5.69
C GLN A 168 -6.49 -29.63 -5.87
N ASP A 169 -6.22 -28.89 -4.79
CA ASP A 169 -5.41 -27.67 -4.81
C ASP A 169 -3.90 -27.91 -4.74
N GLY A 170 -3.45 -29.17 -4.87
CA GLY A 170 -2.03 -29.56 -4.79
C GLY A 170 -1.52 -29.84 -3.36
N SER A 171 -2.32 -29.65 -2.31
CA SER A 171 -1.88 -29.86 -0.93
C SER A 171 -1.80 -31.33 -0.49
N ASN A 172 -2.36 -32.23 -1.29
CA ASN A 172 -2.50 -33.66 -0.96
C ASN A 172 -3.28 -33.92 0.35
N GLU A 173 -4.32 -33.12 0.60
CA GLU A 173 -5.12 -33.17 1.83
C GLU A 173 -5.73 -34.55 2.12
N GLN A 174 -6.20 -35.26 1.09
CA GLN A 174 -6.85 -36.57 1.22
C GLN A 174 -5.93 -37.63 1.88
N ASP A 175 -4.62 -37.51 1.64
CA ASP A 175 -3.58 -38.39 2.19
C ASP A 175 -2.85 -37.70 3.35
N VAL A 176 -3.55 -36.80 4.05
CA VAL A 176 -3.08 -36.09 5.25
C VAL A 176 -1.78 -35.31 4.97
N TYR A 177 -1.68 -34.70 3.79
CA TYR A 177 -0.56 -33.85 3.38
C TYR A 177 0.80 -34.59 3.34
N ALA A 178 0.77 -35.92 3.16
CA ALA A 178 1.97 -36.73 3.11
C ALA A 178 2.83 -36.40 1.88
N ASN A 179 4.16 -36.51 2.04
CA ASN A 179 5.11 -36.36 0.94
C ASN A 179 4.92 -37.49 -0.07
N GLN A 180 5.01 -37.17 -1.36
CA GLN A 180 4.81 -38.13 -2.44
C GLN A 180 6.11 -38.47 -3.18
N TYR A 181 7.11 -37.58 -3.14
CA TYR A 181 8.32 -37.65 -3.97
C TYR A 181 9.61 -37.44 -3.18
N TYR A 182 9.62 -36.53 -2.21
CA TYR A 182 10.84 -36.17 -1.50
C TYR A 182 11.35 -37.28 -0.56
N GLU A 183 12.63 -37.57 -0.66
CA GLU A 183 13.38 -38.43 0.27
C GLU A 183 14.69 -37.72 0.68
N PRO A 184 15.06 -37.72 1.98
CA PRO A 184 16.29 -37.09 2.43
C PRO A 184 17.51 -37.88 1.95
N VAL A 185 18.52 -37.18 1.42
CA VAL A 185 19.79 -37.81 0.99
C VAL A 185 20.68 -38.20 2.16
N ASN A 186 20.53 -37.51 3.29
CA ASN A 186 21.34 -37.72 4.48
C ASN A 186 20.67 -38.70 5.46
N PRO A 187 21.43 -39.67 6.02
CA PRO A 187 20.98 -40.47 7.14
C PRO A 187 20.64 -39.60 8.36
N PRO A 188 19.64 -39.98 9.18
CA PRO A 188 19.27 -39.19 10.36
C PRO A 188 20.41 -38.99 11.36
N LEU A 189 20.53 -37.78 11.90
CA LEU A 189 21.41 -37.48 13.03
C LEU A 189 20.73 -37.86 14.35
N VAL A 190 21.31 -38.82 15.06
CA VAL A 190 20.83 -39.24 16.39
C VAL A 190 21.38 -38.28 17.44
N MET A 191 20.54 -37.37 17.93
CA MET A 191 20.96 -36.27 18.80
C MET A 191 21.55 -36.71 20.16
N ALA A 192 21.21 -37.92 20.61
CA ALA A 192 21.72 -38.51 21.84
C ALA A 192 23.21 -38.89 21.77
N PHE A 193 23.82 -38.90 20.59
CA PHE A 193 25.24 -39.23 20.41
C PHE A 193 26.05 -37.99 19.98
N PRO A 194 27.34 -37.92 20.38
CA PRO A 194 28.23 -36.84 19.94
C PRO A 194 28.52 -36.92 18.44
N GLY A 195 28.66 -35.75 17.82
CA GLY A 195 29.14 -35.57 16.45
C GLY A 195 28.05 -35.71 15.40
N ASN A 196 28.48 -35.79 14.15
CA ASN A 196 27.66 -36.08 12.97
C ASN A 196 28.46 -36.90 11.93
N PRO A 197 28.93 -38.11 12.29
CA PRO A 197 29.84 -38.88 11.44
C PRO A 197 29.17 -39.51 10.20
N THR A 198 27.84 -39.48 10.12
CA THR A 198 27.05 -40.13 9.07
C THR A 198 26.52 -39.16 8.01
N LEU A 199 26.85 -37.88 8.09
CA LEU A 199 26.42 -36.90 7.09
C LEU A 199 27.08 -37.18 5.74
N ALA A 200 26.26 -37.45 4.72
CA ALA A 200 26.72 -37.81 3.38
C ALA A 200 26.97 -36.57 2.51
N ASP A 201 26.06 -35.60 2.56
CA ASP A 201 26.14 -34.33 1.83
C ASP A 201 25.99 -33.14 2.80
N PRO A 202 27.03 -32.31 2.99
CA PRO A 202 27.01 -31.20 3.93
C PRO A 202 26.18 -30.00 3.47
N ASN A 203 25.71 -30.01 2.22
CA ASN A 203 24.89 -28.94 1.66
C ASN A 203 23.39 -29.27 1.69
N ARG A 204 23.04 -30.50 2.12
CA ARG A 204 21.66 -31.01 2.10
C ARG A 204 21.11 -31.23 3.50
N TRP A 205 19.80 -31.13 3.66
CA TRP A 205 19.12 -31.29 4.92
C TRP A 205 19.35 -32.69 5.49
N GLN A 206 19.31 -32.77 6.82
CA GLN A 206 19.47 -34.01 7.54
C GLN A 206 18.34 -34.14 8.56
N PRO A 207 17.54 -35.21 8.52
CA PRO A 207 16.52 -35.46 9.52
C PRO A 207 17.18 -35.73 10.89
N LEU A 208 16.47 -35.43 11.97
CA LEU A 208 16.95 -35.71 13.33
C LEU A 208 16.20 -36.88 13.96
N THR A 209 16.93 -37.74 14.67
CA THR A 209 16.35 -38.75 15.55
C THR A 209 16.47 -38.31 17.01
N LEU A 210 15.33 -38.16 17.68
CA LEU A 210 15.21 -37.79 19.08
C LEU A 210 14.76 -38.97 19.95
N SER A 211 14.94 -38.89 21.27
CA SER A 211 14.40 -39.92 22.18
C SER A 211 12.88 -39.93 22.18
N VAL A 212 12.28 -38.74 22.08
CA VAL A 212 10.86 -38.48 21.87
C VAL A 212 10.77 -37.22 21.02
N PHE A 213 9.92 -37.23 20.00
CA PHE A 213 9.58 -36.02 19.27
C PHE A 213 8.26 -35.45 19.82
N ILE A 214 8.30 -34.21 20.27
CA ILE A 214 7.13 -33.45 20.67
C ILE A 214 7.12 -32.21 19.79
N ASP A 215 6.06 -32.00 19.04
CA ASP A 215 5.96 -30.83 18.17
C ASP A 215 5.89 -29.52 18.97
N GLN A 216 5.89 -28.39 18.25
CA GLN A 216 5.88 -27.05 18.83
C GLN A 216 4.63 -26.78 19.69
N ASN A 217 3.53 -27.46 19.40
CA ASN A 217 2.24 -27.36 20.12
C ASN A 217 2.14 -28.36 21.28
N GLY A 218 3.20 -29.10 21.59
CA GLY A 218 3.24 -30.01 22.73
C GLY A 218 2.68 -31.41 22.46
N ASN A 219 2.42 -31.77 21.19
CA ASN A 219 1.91 -33.08 20.82
C ASN A 219 3.04 -34.08 20.63
N VAL A 220 2.97 -35.22 21.34
CA VAL A 220 3.90 -36.32 21.13
C VAL A 220 3.60 -36.97 19.76
N ILE A 221 4.58 -36.99 18.86
CA ILE A 221 4.47 -37.71 17.61
C ILE A 221 5.03 -39.13 17.82
N PRO A 222 4.30 -40.20 17.43
CA PRO A 222 4.69 -41.59 17.70
C PRO A 222 5.86 -42.09 16.81
N ILE A 223 6.72 -41.19 16.35
CA ILE A 223 7.95 -41.48 15.62
C ILE A 223 9.07 -40.59 16.13
N ASN A 224 10.28 -41.14 16.14
CA ASN A 224 11.46 -40.47 16.67
C ASN A 224 12.24 -39.69 15.61
N THR A 225 11.94 -39.95 14.32
CA THR A 225 12.54 -39.29 13.15
C THR A 225 11.41 -38.79 12.26
N PRO A 226 10.88 -37.59 12.49
CA PRO A 226 9.83 -37.03 11.64
C PRO A 226 10.31 -36.86 10.19
N PRO A 227 9.45 -37.13 9.19
CA PRO A 227 9.75 -36.84 7.80
C PRO A 227 9.79 -35.33 7.56
N PHE A 228 10.31 -34.92 6.39
CA PHE A 228 10.26 -33.52 5.96
C PHE A 228 8.81 -33.06 5.88
N LEU A 229 8.46 -31.92 6.50
CA LEU A 229 7.11 -31.37 6.43
C LEU A 229 6.89 -30.60 5.12
N SER A 230 6.06 -31.15 4.22
CA SER A 230 5.57 -30.48 3.01
C SER A 230 6.64 -29.98 2.01
N PRO A 231 7.67 -30.76 1.63
CA PRO A 231 8.71 -30.32 0.68
C PRO A 231 8.19 -30.00 -0.73
N GLU A 232 6.97 -30.44 -1.04
CA GLU A 232 6.35 -30.33 -2.37
C GLU A 232 5.33 -29.16 -2.43
N TRP A 233 5.22 -28.36 -1.36
CA TRP A 233 4.15 -27.37 -1.18
C TRP A 233 4.15 -26.23 -2.21
N GLY A 234 5.25 -26.05 -2.96
CA GLY A 234 5.31 -25.07 -4.05
C GLY A 234 4.29 -25.30 -5.17
N GLN A 235 3.68 -26.49 -5.26
CA GLN A 235 2.62 -26.80 -6.23
C GLN A 235 1.20 -26.51 -5.73
N VAL A 236 1.05 -26.04 -4.48
CA VAL A 236 -0.27 -25.65 -3.97
C VAL A 236 -0.76 -24.39 -4.70
N VAL A 237 -2.06 -24.33 -5.01
CA VAL A 237 -2.67 -23.20 -5.71
C VAL A 237 -2.50 -21.91 -4.90
N PRO A 238 -1.86 -20.86 -5.45
CA PRO A 238 -1.63 -19.60 -4.73
C PRO A 238 -2.84 -18.67 -4.73
N PHE A 239 -2.79 -17.64 -3.89
CA PHE A 239 -3.71 -16.52 -3.86
C PHE A 239 -3.32 -15.45 -4.88
N SER A 240 -2.15 -14.85 -4.74
CA SER A 240 -1.66 -13.72 -5.54
C SER A 240 -0.41 -14.01 -6.38
N LEU A 241 0.36 -15.05 -6.05
CA LEU A 241 1.55 -15.44 -6.81
C LEU A 241 1.22 -15.77 -8.27
N LYS A 242 2.04 -15.28 -9.19
CA LYS A 242 1.81 -15.38 -10.63
C LYS A 242 2.75 -16.41 -11.27
N PRO A 243 2.38 -16.97 -12.43
CA PRO A 243 3.27 -17.89 -13.16
C PRO A 243 4.65 -17.30 -13.49
N GLU A 244 4.74 -15.96 -13.62
CA GLU A 244 5.97 -15.24 -13.94
C GLU A 244 6.96 -15.21 -12.76
N ASP A 245 6.47 -15.30 -11.52
CA ASP A 245 7.30 -15.30 -10.31
C ASP A 245 7.95 -16.68 -10.08
N ARG A 246 7.55 -17.68 -10.87
CA ARG A 246 7.90 -19.10 -10.67
C ARG A 246 9.02 -19.57 -11.60
N THR A 247 10.05 -20.14 -11.00
CA THR A 247 11.01 -21.02 -11.67
C THR A 247 10.68 -22.49 -11.37
N ILE A 248 10.77 -23.36 -12.38
CA ILE A 248 10.52 -24.80 -12.22
C ILE A 248 11.84 -25.56 -12.32
N TYR A 249 12.10 -26.39 -11.32
CA TYR A 249 13.24 -27.29 -11.28
C TYR A 249 12.82 -28.74 -11.21
N ASN A 250 13.61 -29.64 -11.80
CA ASN A 250 13.34 -31.07 -11.76
C ASN A 250 14.38 -31.82 -10.94
N ARG A 251 13.95 -32.63 -9.98
CA ARG A 251 14.79 -33.61 -9.29
C ARG A 251 14.01 -34.91 -9.07
N ASP A 252 14.64 -36.02 -9.41
CA ASP A 252 14.10 -37.38 -9.25
C ASP A 252 12.71 -37.59 -9.87
N GLY A 253 12.41 -36.88 -10.96
CA GLY A 253 11.15 -36.98 -11.69
C GLY A 253 10.00 -36.14 -11.11
N PHE A 254 10.27 -35.27 -10.15
CA PHE A 254 9.32 -34.29 -9.62
C PHE A 254 9.73 -32.85 -9.99
N ASP A 255 8.73 -32.04 -10.35
CA ASP A 255 8.89 -30.63 -10.68
C ASP A 255 8.66 -29.75 -9.44
N TYR A 256 9.73 -29.28 -8.83
CA TYR A 256 9.69 -28.29 -7.76
C TYR A 256 9.38 -26.91 -8.33
N TRP A 257 8.29 -26.32 -7.87
CA TRP A 257 7.89 -24.95 -8.21
C TRP A 257 8.45 -24.00 -7.17
N VAL A 258 9.30 -23.07 -7.61
CA VAL A 258 10.03 -22.15 -6.75
C VAL A 258 9.63 -20.73 -7.14
N TYR A 259 8.79 -20.11 -6.30
CA TYR A 259 8.33 -18.73 -6.48
C TYR A 259 9.29 -17.75 -5.80
N HIS A 260 9.58 -16.62 -6.46
CA HIS A 260 10.56 -15.61 -6.04
C HIS A 260 11.91 -16.25 -5.69
N ASP A 261 12.46 -17.04 -6.63
CA ASP A 261 13.68 -17.80 -6.37
C ASP A 261 14.88 -16.88 -6.04
N PRO A 262 15.43 -16.94 -4.81
CA PRO A 262 16.56 -16.09 -4.41
C PRO A 262 17.91 -16.59 -4.95
N GLY A 263 17.93 -17.72 -5.66
CA GLY A 263 19.15 -18.42 -6.03
C GLY A 263 19.72 -19.27 -4.89
N PRO A 264 20.82 -19.99 -5.15
CA PRO A 264 21.38 -20.96 -4.21
C PRO A 264 21.96 -20.29 -2.95
N PRO A 265 21.79 -20.91 -1.77
CA PRO A 265 22.50 -20.50 -0.55
C PRO A 265 24.01 -20.78 -0.68
N PRO A 266 24.85 -20.25 0.23
CA PRO A 266 26.26 -20.60 0.25
C PRO A 266 26.45 -22.09 0.52
N TYR A 267 27.31 -22.74 -0.26
CA TYR A 267 27.64 -24.17 -0.14
C TYR A 267 29.09 -24.37 0.31
N ILE A 268 29.38 -25.51 0.94
CA ILE A 268 30.72 -25.91 1.33
C ILE A 268 31.31 -26.93 0.35
N ASP A 269 32.52 -26.66 -0.13
CA ASP A 269 33.43 -27.66 -0.69
C ASP A 269 34.35 -28.16 0.43
N THR A 270 34.16 -29.41 0.85
CA THR A 270 34.95 -29.96 1.96
C THR A 270 36.40 -30.28 1.59
N SER A 271 36.76 -30.23 0.30
CA SER A 271 38.07 -30.57 -0.23
C SER A 271 39.00 -29.36 -0.44
N ALA A 272 38.44 -28.15 -0.47
CA ALA A 272 39.16 -26.90 -0.73
C ALA A 272 38.81 -25.81 0.29
N VAL A 273 39.68 -24.79 0.39
CA VAL A 273 39.43 -23.58 1.19
C VAL A 273 39.12 -22.41 0.28
N GLY A 274 38.36 -21.43 0.79
CA GLY A 274 38.05 -20.20 0.05
C GLY A 274 36.73 -20.24 -0.74
N GLY A 275 36.45 -19.14 -1.42
CA GLY A 275 35.22 -18.94 -2.19
C GLY A 275 33.97 -18.94 -1.30
N ILE A 276 32.85 -19.42 -1.84
CA ILE A 276 31.55 -19.45 -1.16
C ILE A 276 31.53 -20.33 0.10
N SER A 277 32.49 -21.26 0.23
CA SER A 277 32.66 -22.10 1.43
C SER A 277 32.95 -21.28 2.68
N GLU A 278 33.58 -20.11 2.55
CA GLU A 278 33.86 -19.26 3.70
C GLU A 278 32.59 -18.55 4.20
N GLU A 279 31.64 -18.23 3.32
CA GLU A 279 30.33 -17.70 3.70
C GLU A 279 29.48 -18.77 4.40
N TYR A 280 29.53 -20.02 3.92
CA TYR A 280 28.90 -21.16 4.61
C TYR A 280 29.47 -21.29 6.03
N LYS A 281 30.79 -21.30 6.19
CA LYS A 281 31.41 -21.43 7.51
C LYS A 281 31.05 -20.26 8.41
N TRP A 282 31.16 -19.03 7.91
CA TRP A 282 30.88 -17.82 8.67
C TRP A 282 29.44 -17.79 9.18
N THR A 283 28.46 -18.08 8.31
CA THR A 283 27.04 -18.00 8.67
C THR A 283 26.68 -18.97 9.80
N PHE A 284 27.22 -20.20 9.78
CA PHE A 284 27.01 -21.16 10.87
C PHE A 284 27.88 -20.89 12.11
N CYS A 285 29.09 -20.36 11.95
CA CYS A 285 29.92 -19.91 13.08
C CYS A 285 29.25 -18.75 13.84
N LEU A 286 28.52 -17.87 13.15
CA LEU A 286 27.75 -16.81 13.79
C LEU A 286 26.67 -17.38 14.72
N VAL A 287 25.92 -18.39 14.27
CA VAL A 287 24.94 -19.10 15.11
C VAL A 287 25.60 -19.70 16.36
N ALA A 288 26.77 -20.33 16.20
CA ALA A 288 27.53 -20.87 17.33
C ALA A 288 27.98 -19.76 18.30
N CYS A 289 28.42 -18.61 17.80
CA CYS A 289 28.85 -17.47 18.62
C CYS A 289 27.68 -16.82 19.36
N TRP A 290 26.53 -16.63 18.70
CA TRP A 290 25.34 -16.03 19.32
C TRP A 290 24.70 -16.92 20.39
N SER A 291 24.95 -18.23 20.34
CA SER A 291 24.60 -19.14 21.46
C SER A 291 25.28 -18.72 22.78
N SER A 292 26.41 -18.02 22.73
CA SER A 292 27.07 -17.50 23.93
C SER A 292 26.32 -16.33 24.60
N HIS A 293 25.41 -15.67 23.88
CA HIS A 293 24.64 -14.53 24.40
C HIS A 293 23.52 -14.97 25.34
N LEU A 294 23.17 -16.25 25.38
CA LEU A 294 22.05 -16.81 26.15
C LEU A 294 22.35 -16.99 27.65
N ASP A 295 23.46 -16.43 28.14
CA ASP A 295 23.87 -16.56 29.53
C ASP A 295 23.01 -15.68 30.45
N ALA A 296 22.22 -16.29 31.33
CA ALA A 296 21.43 -15.59 32.34
C ALA A 296 22.28 -14.75 33.31
N THR A 297 23.58 -15.04 33.40
CA THR A 297 24.54 -14.31 34.24
C THR A 297 25.31 -13.22 33.49
N ASP A 298 25.06 -13.07 32.17
CA ASP A 298 25.61 -11.96 31.40
C ASP A 298 25.14 -10.63 31.99
N THR A 299 26.11 -9.76 32.27
CA THR A 299 25.89 -8.42 32.84
C THR A 299 25.81 -7.34 31.77
N THR A 300 25.98 -7.70 30.50
CA THR A 300 25.80 -6.83 29.35
C THR A 300 24.36 -6.34 29.30
N MET A 301 24.18 -5.02 29.27
CA MET A 301 22.86 -4.38 29.22
C MET A 301 22.61 -3.80 27.84
N TRP A 302 21.41 -3.99 27.32
CA TRP A 302 20.90 -3.38 26.09
C TRP A 302 19.70 -2.51 26.39
N ASP A 303 19.61 -1.37 25.73
CA ASP A 303 18.35 -0.63 25.62
C ASP A 303 17.55 -1.26 24.49
N ILE A 304 16.43 -1.91 24.81
CA ILE A 304 15.57 -2.59 23.83
C ILE A 304 14.31 -1.77 23.49
N SER A 305 14.27 -0.51 23.92
CA SER A 305 13.16 0.38 23.57
C SER A 305 13.17 0.72 22.08
N PRO A 306 12.03 1.14 21.50
CA PRO A 306 12.02 1.65 20.13
C PRO A 306 12.88 2.91 19.93
N GLY A 307 13.33 3.54 21.04
CA GLY A 307 14.30 4.62 21.04
C GLY A 307 15.70 4.22 20.60
N ALA A 308 16.07 2.96 20.76
CA ALA A 308 17.43 2.44 20.58
C ALA A 308 17.52 1.22 19.66
N SER A 309 16.40 0.62 19.25
CA SER A 309 16.36 -0.57 18.38
C SER A 309 15.23 -0.49 17.35
N GLY A 310 15.35 -1.24 16.25
CA GLY A 310 14.45 -1.14 15.09
C GLY A 310 14.82 0.03 14.16
N ASN A 311 13.94 0.37 13.22
CA ASN A 311 14.19 1.41 12.21
C ASN A 311 15.36 1.09 11.25
N ILE A 312 15.50 -0.17 10.84
CA ILE A 312 16.46 -0.58 9.81
C ILE A 312 16.12 0.12 8.49
N GLN A 313 17.07 0.90 7.97
CA GLN A 313 16.89 1.67 6.73
C GLN A 313 17.23 0.87 5.47
N HIS A 314 18.21 -0.03 5.56
CA HIS A 314 18.71 -0.80 4.42
C HIS A 314 19.04 -2.23 4.85
N TYR A 315 18.62 -3.21 4.06
CA TYR A 315 19.01 -4.61 4.21
C TYR A 315 20.19 -4.92 3.29
N PRO A 316 21.05 -5.87 3.65
CA PRO A 316 22.18 -6.24 2.82
C PRO A 316 21.70 -7.00 1.57
N GLU A 317 22.26 -6.67 0.41
CA GLU A 317 21.87 -7.27 -0.88
C GLU A 317 22.85 -8.37 -1.33
N SER A 318 23.96 -8.55 -0.61
CA SER A 318 24.98 -9.54 -0.90
C SER A 318 25.48 -10.25 0.37
N LEU A 319 25.98 -11.48 0.22
CA LEU A 319 26.56 -12.23 1.35
C LEU A 319 27.74 -11.47 2.01
N ALA A 320 28.49 -10.69 1.24
CA ALA A 320 29.58 -9.88 1.78
C ALA A 320 29.08 -8.81 2.76
N GLU A 321 27.95 -8.15 2.44
CA GLU A 321 27.33 -7.14 3.30
C GLU A 321 26.72 -7.74 4.58
N TYR A 322 26.50 -9.06 4.64
CA TYR A 322 25.98 -9.70 5.86
C TYR A 322 26.98 -9.55 7.02
N HIS A 323 28.28 -9.47 6.73
CA HIS A 323 29.32 -9.30 7.76
C HIS A 323 29.22 -7.94 8.46
N ASP A 324 28.73 -6.91 7.76
CA ASP A 324 28.51 -5.59 8.33
C ASP A 324 27.14 -5.49 9.02
N PHE A 325 26.12 -6.15 8.46
CA PHE A 325 24.76 -6.15 9.01
C PHE A 325 24.62 -6.98 10.29
N TYR A 326 25.24 -8.17 10.34
CA TYR A 326 25.20 -9.04 11.51
C TYR A 326 26.48 -8.93 12.33
N ASN A 327 26.37 -8.35 13.52
CA ASN A 327 27.51 -8.31 14.43
C ASN A 327 27.82 -9.72 14.98
N LEU A 328 28.88 -10.32 14.46
CA LEU A 328 29.30 -11.69 14.78
C LEU A 328 29.46 -11.95 16.28
N LEU A 329 30.06 -11.01 17.02
CA LEU A 329 30.47 -11.23 18.40
C LEU A 329 29.52 -10.63 19.42
N GLU A 330 29.03 -9.42 19.17
CA GLU A 330 28.15 -8.73 20.12
C GLU A 330 26.68 -9.05 19.88
N GLY A 331 26.31 -9.43 18.66
CA GLY A 331 24.91 -9.59 18.25
C GLY A 331 24.15 -8.26 18.31
N GLY A 332 22.83 -8.36 18.45
CA GLY A 332 21.94 -7.21 18.61
C GLY A 332 21.12 -6.91 17.36
N ASP A 333 20.24 -5.91 17.50
CA ASP A 333 19.46 -5.33 16.42
C ASP A 333 20.32 -4.27 15.70
N PRO A 334 20.49 -4.33 14.37
CA PRO A 334 21.32 -3.36 13.63
C PRO A 334 20.61 -2.02 13.39
N GLY A 335 19.36 -1.88 13.81
CA GLY A 335 18.55 -0.68 13.62
C GLY A 335 18.99 0.51 14.49
N GLU A 336 18.68 1.71 14.02
CA GLU A 336 19.07 2.97 14.65
C GLU A 336 18.10 3.44 15.76
N GLY A 337 16.93 2.82 15.86
CA GLY A 337 15.83 3.28 16.70
C GLY A 337 15.16 4.56 16.18
N ARG A 338 14.18 5.06 16.94
CA ARG A 338 13.42 6.28 16.67
C ARG A 338 13.38 7.13 17.92
N ALA A 339 13.86 8.37 17.86
CA ALA A 339 13.90 9.21 19.06
C ALA A 339 12.51 9.54 19.62
N LEU A 340 11.48 9.69 18.77
CA LEU A 340 10.15 10.16 19.14
C LEU A 340 9.06 9.21 18.62
N ASN A 341 8.01 9.01 19.42
CA ASN A 341 6.78 8.37 18.99
C ASN A 341 5.97 9.37 18.15
N PRO A 342 5.65 9.05 16.88
CA PRO A 342 4.99 9.99 15.97
C PRO A 342 3.53 10.28 16.34
N LYS A 343 2.88 9.42 17.13
CA LYS A 343 1.48 9.59 17.56
C LYS A 343 1.34 10.43 18.83
N THR A 344 2.35 10.44 19.69
CA THR A 344 2.32 11.18 20.96
C THR A 344 3.25 12.39 20.99
N GLY A 345 4.23 12.45 20.08
CA GLY A 345 5.30 13.47 20.08
C GLY A 345 6.29 13.34 21.24
N GLN A 346 6.18 12.29 22.06
CA GLN A 346 7.06 12.05 23.21
C GLN A 346 8.22 11.13 22.84
N PRO A 347 9.38 11.26 23.51
CA PRO A 347 10.47 10.30 23.34
C PRO A 347 10.09 8.91 23.85
N TYR A 348 10.57 7.87 23.18
CA TYR A 348 10.47 6.51 23.72
C TYR A 348 11.33 6.39 24.97
N ALA A 349 10.77 5.83 26.04
CA ALA A 349 11.49 5.64 27.28
C ALA A 349 12.50 4.49 27.15
N PRO A 350 13.79 4.69 27.51
CA PRO A 350 14.78 3.61 27.53
C PRO A 350 14.34 2.40 28.35
N GLN A 351 14.58 1.20 27.83
CA GLN A 351 14.31 -0.06 28.53
C GLN A 351 15.58 -0.90 28.61
N MET A 352 16.36 -0.69 29.69
CA MET A 352 17.61 -1.41 29.91
C MET A 352 17.33 -2.83 30.42
N VAL A 353 17.73 -3.83 29.65
CA VAL A 353 17.60 -5.26 29.99
C VAL A 353 18.91 -5.99 29.79
N ARG A 354 19.11 -7.12 30.48
CA ARG A 354 20.27 -7.98 30.24
C ARG A 354 20.18 -8.64 28.86
N ARG A 355 21.29 -8.64 28.11
CA ARG A 355 21.39 -9.30 26.80
C ARG A 355 20.87 -10.74 26.83
N GLY A 356 21.30 -11.52 27.83
CA GLY A 356 20.89 -12.92 27.95
C GLY A 356 19.42 -13.13 28.29
N ASP A 357 18.77 -12.19 28.97
CA ASP A 357 17.31 -12.27 29.14
C ASP A 357 16.58 -11.90 27.86
N TYR A 358 17.00 -10.83 27.17
CA TYR A 358 16.38 -10.42 25.91
C TYR A 358 16.50 -11.49 24.82
N ALA A 359 17.70 -12.03 24.59
CA ALA A 359 17.91 -13.05 23.55
C ALA A 359 17.06 -14.31 23.78
N ARG A 360 16.92 -14.77 25.03
CA ARG A 360 16.09 -15.93 25.38
C ARG A 360 14.60 -15.62 25.27
N VAL A 361 14.16 -14.46 25.76
CA VAL A 361 12.75 -14.01 25.64
C VAL A 361 12.36 -13.88 24.17
N LEU A 362 13.18 -13.23 23.36
CA LEU A 362 12.89 -13.03 21.94
C LEU A 362 12.88 -14.35 21.19
N ALA A 363 13.83 -15.26 21.46
CA ALA A 363 13.85 -16.60 20.89
C ALA A 363 12.58 -17.38 21.22
N GLU A 364 12.09 -17.36 22.46
CA GLU A 364 10.86 -18.07 22.84
C GLU A 364 9.57 -17.36 22.40
N PHE A 365 9.54 -16.03 22.36
CA PHE A 365 8.37 -15.26 21.89
C PHE A 365 8.02 -15.62 20.45
N TRP A 366 9.01 -15.65 19.55
CA TRP A 366 8.76 -15.98 18.14
C TRP A 366 8.85 -17.47 17.83
N ALA A 367 9.28 -18.29 18.80
CA ALA A 367 9.25 -19.75 18.67
C ALA A 367 8.00 -20.38 19.29
N ASP A 368 7.20 -19.62 20.05
CA ASP A 368 6.00 -20.05 20.74
C ASP A 368 6.05 -21.49 21.26
N GLY A 369 6.47 -21.63 22.51
CA GLY A 369 6.25 -22.86 23.28
C GLY A 369 4.77 -23.29 23.32
N PRO A 370 4.41 -24.33 24.11
CA PRO A 370 3.37 -25.36 23.87
C PRO A 370 1.90 -24.95 23.60
N ASN A 371 1.61 -23.68 23.32
CA ASN A 371 0.32 -23.17 22.87
C ASN A 371 0.45 -22.34 21.57
N SER A 372 1.40 -22.67 20.67
CA SER A 372 1.66 -21.89 19.45
C SER A 372 0.53 -21.97 18.42
N GLU A 373 0.19 -20.83 17.82
CA GLU A 373 -0.65 -20.71 16.63
C GLU A 373 0.16 -20.93 15.33
N THR A 374 1.42 -21.37 15.43
CA THR A 374 2.46 -21.34 14.37
C THR A 374 2.72 -19.93 13.81
N PRO A 375 3.81 -19.69 13.07
CA PRO A 375 4.13 -18.35 12.56
C PRO A 375 3.00 -17.61 11.83
N PRO A 376 2.19 -18.24 10.93
CA PRO A 376 1.10 -17.52 10.29
C PRO A 376 -0.02 -17.13 11.27
N GLY A 377 -0.33 -17.97 12.27
CA GLY A 377 -1.34 -17.65 13.29
C GLY A 377 -0.88 -16.57 14.28
N HIS A 378 0.43 -16.44 14.51
CA HIS A 378 0.99 -15.36 15.32
C HIS A 378 0.66 -14.00 14.68
N TRP A 379 0.77 -13.85 13.36
CA TRP A 379 0.43 -12.60 12.68
C TRP A 379 -1.07 -12.29 12.66
N PHE A 380 -1.93 -13.31 12.63
CA PHE A 380 -3.37 -13.12 12.90
C PHE A 380 -3.63 -12.67 14.34
N THR A 381 -2.89 -13.18 15.32
CA THR A 381 -2.97 -12.73 16.71
C THR A 381 -2.54 -11.26 16.85
N ILE A 382 -1.50 -10.85 16.12
CA ILE A 382 -1.07 -9.44 16.05
C ILE A 382 -2.14 -8.58 15.36
N LEU A 383 -2.76 -9.03 14.27
CA LEU A 383 -3.87 -8.32 13.64
C LEU A 383 -5.05 -8.18 14.61
N ASN A 384 -5.41 -9.22 15.35
CA ASN A 384 -6.49 -9.17 16.34
C ASN A 384 -6.14 -8.20 17.49
N TYR A 385 -4.89 -8.17 17.92
CA TYR A 385 -4.36 -7.17 18.84
C TYR A 385 -4.54 -5.75 18.29
N VAL A 386 -4.19 -5.49 17.03
CA VAL A 386 -4.37 -4.20 16.34
C VAL A 386 -5.86 -3.83 16.27
N ASN A 387 -6.72 -4.76 15.86
CA ASN A 387 -8.16 -4.57 15.72
C ASN A 387 -8.86 -4.25 17.06
N SER A 388 -8.28 -4.70 18.17
CA SER A 388 -8.76 -4.40 19.53
C SER A 388 -8.37 -3.01 20.03
N ARG A 389 -7.46 -2.29 19.34
CA ARG A 389 -6.95 -1.01 19.82
C ARG A 389 -7.95 0.12 19.55
N PRO A 390 -8.31 0.93 20.57
CA PRO A 390 -9.23 2.05 20.39
C PRO A 390 -8.66 3.17 19.51
N GLN A 391 -7.34 3.21 19.31
CA GLN A 391 -6.66 4.16 18.43
C GLN A 391 -6.73 3.78 16.95
N LEU A 392 -7.15 2.56 16.62
CA LEU A 392 -7.28 2.14 15.22
C LEU A 392 -8.48 2.84 14.58
N VAL A 393 -8.24 3.47 13.43
CA VAL A 393 -9.31 3.95 12.54
C VAL A 393 -9.43 2.96 11.40
N ARG A 394 -10.58 2.29 11.28
CA ARG A 394 -10.82 1.22 10.31
C ARG A 394 -11.04 1.77 8.91
N ARG A 395 -9.98 2.18 8.25
CA ARG A 395 -9.95 2.62 6.85
C ARG A 395 -8.99 1.69 6.11
N PHE A 396 -9.49 0.92 5.16
CA PHE A 396 -8.63 -0.01 4.41
C PHE A 396 -7.59 0.81 3.62
N GLY A 397 -6.30 0.54 3.80
CA GLY A 397 -5.26 1.39 3.19
C GLY A 397 -5.02 2.71 3.92
N GLY A 398 -5.66 2.94 5.08
CA GLY A 398 -5.70 4.26 5.75
C GLY A 398 -6.50 5.33 5.01
N LYS A 399 -7.17 4.98 3.91
CA LYS A 399 -7.92 5.87 3.02
C LYS A 399 -9.39 5.46 2.87
N GLY A 400 -10.18 6.22 2.12
CA GLY A 400 -11.59 5.92 1.88
C GLY A 400 -12.47 6.02 3.12
N PRO A 401 -13.72 5.54 3.11
CA PRO A 401 -14.65 5.63 4.24
C PRO A 401 -14.23 4.79 5.45
N VAL A 402 -14.75 5.13 6.65
CA VAL A 402 -14.57 4.27 7.83
C VAL A 402 -15.47 3.05 7.67
N LEU A 403 -14.86 1.87 7.67
CA LEU A 403 -15.53 0.58 7.52
C LEU A 403 -16.19 0.16 8.83
N ASP A 404 -17.31 -0.53 8.71
CA ASP A 404 -17.91 -1.21 9.84
C ASP A 404 -16.99 -2.36 10.33
N PRO A 405 -17.14 -2.83 11.59
CA PRO A 405 -16.26 -3.85 12.14
C PRO A 405 -16.22 -5.15 11.33
N LEU A 406 -17.36 -5.62 10.81
CA LEU A 406 -17.43 -6.88 10.07
C LEU A 406 -16.74 -6.75 8.71
N GLU A 407 -17.02 -5.68 7.98
CA GLU A 407 -16.37 -5.40 6.70
C GLU A 407 -14.84 -5.28 6.85
N TRP A 408 -14.38 -4.53 7.86
CA TRP A 408 -12.95 -4.44 8.18
C TRP A 408 -12.33 -5.82 8.43
N ASP A 409 -12.96 -6.62 9.28
CA ASP A 409 -12.42 -7.93 9.67
C ASP A 409 -12.34 -8.88 8.46
N VAL A 410 -13.38 -8.98 7.61
CA VAL A 410 -13.33 -9.88 6.44
C VAL A 410 -12.32 -9.44 5.39
N LYS A 411 -12.20 -8.14 5.11
CA LYS A 411 -11.22 -7.59 4.16
C LYS A 411 -9.78 -7.79 4.67
N THR A 412 -9.52 -7.49 5.94
CA THR A 412 -8.18 -7.64 6.53
C THR A 412 -7.76 -9.10 6.69
N TYR A 413 -8.66 -10.01 7.11
CA TYR A 413 -8.33 -11.43 7.19
C TYR A 413 -8.11 -12.07 5.82
N LEU A 414 -8.88 -11.72 4.79
CA LEU A 414 -8.63 -12.21 3.43
C LEU A 414 -7.22 -11.81 2.97
N THR A 415 -6.88 -10.53 3.13
CA THR A 415 -5.60 -9.99 2.69
C THR A 415 -4.42 -10.66 3.42
N LEU A 416 -4.47 -10.71 4.75
CA LEU A 416 -3.40 -11.34 5.54
C LEU A 416 -3.34 -12.86 5.34
N GLY A 417 -4.49 -13.53 5.30
CA GLY A 417 -4.59 -14.97 5.06
C GLY A 417 -3.98 -15.34 3.71
N GLY A 418 -4.34 -14.62 2.65
CA GLY A 418 -3.81 -14.81 1.30
C GLY A 418 -2.29 -14.63 1.22
N ALA A 419 -1.77 -13.54 1.81
CA ALA A 419 -0.33 -13.29 1.85
C ALA A 419 0.44 -14.41 2.57
N LEU A 420 -0.04 -14.84 3.74
CA LEU A 420 0.63 -15.91 4.50
C LEU A 420 0.50 -17.27 3.80
N HIS A 421 -0.59 -17.54 3.09
CA HIS A 421 -0.71 -18.73 2.25
C HIS A 421 0.33 -18.75 1.12
N ASP A 422 0.53 -17.62 0.44
CA ASP A 422 1.54 -17.48 -0.61
C ASP A 422 2.96 -17.59 -0.07
N VAL A 423 3.23 -17.05 1.12
CA VAL A 423 4.50 -17.28 1.82
C VAL A 423 4.74 -18.77 2.05
N ALA A 424 3.72 -19.53 2.45
CA ALA A 424 3.87 -20.97 2.66
C ALA A 424 4.30 -21.67 1.37
N ILE A 425 3.70 -21.30 0.23
CA ILE A 425 3.99 -21.84 -1.11
C ILE A 425 5.43 -21.51 -1.53
N SER A 426 5.81 -20.23 -1.49
CA SER A 426 7.15 -19.81 -1.89
C SER A 426 8.22 -20.42 -0.98
N ALA A 427 8.09 -20.27 0.34
CA ALA A 427 9.12 -20.72 1.28
C ALA A 427 9.29 -22.26 1.26
N TRP A 428 8.21 -23.04 1.19
CA TRP A 428 8.35 -24.50 1.12
C TRP A 428 8.72 -25.02 -0.26
N GLY A 429 8.39 -24.31 -1.35
CA GLY A 429 8.94 -24.59 -2.69
C GLY A 429 10.47 -24.44 -2.71
N ILE A 430 10.98 -23.32 -2.16
CA ILE A 430 12.42 -23.05 -2.01
C ILE A 430 13.08 -24.10 -1.10
N LYS A 431 12.50 -24.37 0.07
CA LYS A 431 13.02 -25.38 1.02
C LYS A 431 13.06 -26.77 0.41
N GLY A 432 12.02 -27.15 -0.33
CA GLY A 432 11.97 -28.43 -1.03
C GLY A 432 13.06 -28.55 -2.08
N TRP A 433 13.24 -27.52 -2.90
CA TRP A 433 14.24 -27.50 -3.97
C TRP A 433 15.67 -27.46 -3.43
N TYR A 434 16.04 -26.42 -2.68
CA TYR A 434 17.41 -26.24 -2.20
C TYR A 434 17.78 -27.25 -1.12
N ASP A 435 16.78 -27.72 -0.35
CA ASP A 435 16.94 -28.77 0.65
C ASP A 435 18.14 -28.50 1.58
N TYR A 436 18.30 -27.25 2.01
CA TYR A 436 19.52 -26.77 2.67
C TYR A 436 19.64 -27.24 4.13
N ILE A 437 20.89 -27.45 4.55
CA ILE A 437 21.25 -27.98 5.86
C ILE A 437 20.89 -27.03 7.03
N ARG A 438 20.65 -27.60 8.22
CA ARG A 438 20.37 -26.86 9.47
C ARG A 438 21.64 -26.65 10.31
N PRO A 439 21.69 -25.61 11.18
CA PRO A 439 22.88 -25.30 11.99
C PRO A 439 23.41 -26.47 12.82
N VAL A 440 22.55 -27.25 13.48
CA VAL A 440 23.00 -28.38 14.32
C VAL A 440 23.77 -29.43 13.52
N SER A 441 23.31 -29.76 12.31
CA SER A 441 23.97 -30.73 11.43
C SER A 441 25.25 -30.15 10.84
N ALA A 442 25.23 -28.89 10.41
CA ALA A 442 26.38 -28.20 9.82
C ALA A 442 27.52 -28.00 10.84
N ILE A 443 27.21 -27.44 12.01
CA ILE A 443 28.19 -27.15 13.08
C ILE A 443 28.85 -28.45 13.56
N ARG A 444 28.06 -29.50 13.86
CA ARG A 444 28.61 -30.78 14.31
C ARG A 444 29.47 -31.46 13.23
N SER A 445 29.05 -31.40 11.97
CA SER A 445 29.81 -31.96 10.84
C SER A 445 31.13 -31.22 10.60
N MET A 446 31.11 -29.89 10.62
CA MET A 446 32.34 -29.09 10.51
C MET A 446 33.28 -29.35 11.69
N ALA A 447 32.74 -29.49 12.91
CA ALA A 447 33.54 -29.79 14.10
C ALA A 447 34.19 -31.19 14.08
N ASP A 448 33.48 -32.21 13.59
CA ASP A 448 34.01 -33.57 13.43
C ASP A 448 35.21 -33.62 12.46
N ARG A 449 35.23 -32.71 11.48
CA ARG A 449 36.34 -32.55 10.53
C ARG A 449 37.54 -31.81 11.14
N GLY A 450 37.35 -31.10 12.24
CA GLY A 450 38.38 -30.28 12.88
C GLY A 450 38.27 -28.80 12.51
N GLN A 451 39.39 -28.09 12.44
CA GLN A 451 39.43 -26.64 12.19
C GLN A 451 39.94 -26.30 10.79
N SER A 452 39.52 -25.17 10.22
CA SER A 452 39.95 -24.71 8.89
C SER A 452 40.72 -23.39 8.86
N SER A 453 41.04 -22.80 10.02
CA SER A 453 41.68 -21.49 10.13
C SER A 453 43.19 -21.49 9.88
N ASP A 454 43.91 -22.53 10.33
CA ASP A 454 45.37 -22.57 10.21
C ASP A 454 45.88 -23.98 9.90
N PRO A 455 46.49 -24.23 8.72
CA PRO A 455 47.06 -25.53 8.36
C PRO A 455 48.23 -25.98 9.24
N GLY A 456 48.83 -25.08 10.02
CA GLY A 456 49.89 -25.37 10.99
C GLY A 456 49.39 -25.84 12.35
N LEU A 457 48.09 -25.68 12.65
CA LEU A 457 47.50 -26.14 13.91
C LEU A 457 46.98 -27.59 13.84
N PRO A 458 46.86 -28.29 14.98
CA PRO A 458 46.27 -29.63 15.02
C PRO A 458 44.86 -29.67 14.41
N SER A 459 44.48 -30.87 13.96
CA SER A 459 43.14 -31.16 13.42
C SER A 459 42.73 -30.23 12.27
N TYR A 460 43.67 -29.78 11.45
CA TYR A 460 43.33 -28.98 10.27
C TYR A 460 42.59 -29.80 9.21
N HIS A 461 41.51 -29.24 8.67
CA HIS A 461 40.78 -29.77 7.51
C HIS A 461 40.11 -28.62 6.73
N PRO A 462 40.16 -28.57 5.39
CA PRO A 462 39.55 -27.51 4.59
C PRO A 462 38.05 -27.28 4.87
N GLY A 463 37.27 -28.36 4.95
CA GLY A 463 35.86 -28.34 5.37
C GLY A 463 35.61 -28.30 6.90
N GLY A 464 36.63 -28.01 7.71
CA GLY A 464 36.49 -27.86 9.16
C GLY A 464 35.90 -26.51 9.57
N ILE A 465 35.55 -26.36 10.84
CA ILE A 465 34.98 -25.11 11.39
C ILE A 465 36.06 -24.03 11.56
N THR A 466 35.70 -22.77 11.39
CA THR A 466 36.62 -21.65 11.61
C THR A 466 36.81 -21.39 13.11
N LEU A 467 38.05 -21.29 13.56
CA LEU A 467 38.40 -20.89 14.92
C LEU A 467 38.14 -19.39 15.11
N ILE A 468 37.48 -19.05 16.22
CA ILE A 468 37.16 -17.69 16.64
C ILE A 468 37.62 -17.56 18.10
N PRO A 469 38.73 -16.84 18.38
CA PRO A 469 39.28 -16.73 19.73
C PRO A 469 38.22 -16.32 20.76
N GLY A 470 38.10 -17.06 21.86
CA GLY A 470 37.10 -16.83 22.90
C GLY A 470 35.71 -17.43 22.66
N TYR A 471 35.45 -17.99 21.47
CA TYR A 471 34.14 -18.55 21.08
C TYR A 471 34.23 -19.96 20.48
N ILE A 472 35.16 -20.19 19.54
CA ILE A 472 35.38 -21.46 18.85
C ILE A 472 36.88 -21.76 18.88
N GLU A 473 37.27 -22.80 19.60
CA GLU A 473 38.68 -23.08 19.89
C GLU A 473 39.01 -24.58 19.82
N LEU A 474 40.30 -24.88 19.70
CA LEU A 474 40.81 -26.22 19.97
C LEU A 474 40.82 -26.49 21.48
N VAL A 475 40.55 -27.74 21.85
CA VAL A 475 40.83 -28.25 23.18
C VAL A 475 42.33 -28.52 23.27
N TYR A 476 43.01 -27.84 24.19
CA TYR A 476 44.45 -28.03 24.44
C TYR A 476 44.69 -28.92 25.65
N GLU A 477 45.92 -29.43 25.79
CA GLU A 477 46.34 -30.13 27.00
C GLU A 477 46.21 -29.21 28.23
N GLY A 478 45.63 -29.73 29.30
CA GLY A 478 45.32 -28.95 30.51
C GLY A 478 43.99 -28.19 30.46
N ASP A 479 43.28 -28.20 29.34
CA ASP A 479 41.90 -27.69 29.26
C ASP A 479 40.95 -28.55 30.10
N PRO A 480 39.98 -27.98 30.84
CA PRO A 480 38.95 -28.75 31.55
C PRO A 480 38.21 -29.76 30.67
N LEU A 481 38.09 -29.50 29.37
CA LEU A 481 37.45 -30.38 28.39
C LEU A 481 38.41 -31.42 27.78
N ALA A 482 39.72 -31.39 28.07
CA ALA A 482 40.70 -32.36 27.55
C ALA A 482 40.32 -33.82 27.84
N GLY A 483 39.54 -34.04 28.90
CA GLY A 483 39.07 -35.36 29.31
C GLY A 483 40.18 -36.20 29.93
N GLN A 484 39.82 -37.41 30.38
CA GLN A 484 40.80 -38.33 30.95
C GLN A 484 41.82 -38.72 29.87
N ASN A 485 43.12 -38.70 30.19
CA ASN A 485 44.21 -39.02 29.26
C ASN A 485 44.22 -38.16 27.98
N ASN A 486 43.75 -36.91 28.04
CA ASN A 486 43.76 -35.97 26.90
C ASN A 486 42.96 -36.47 25.67
N VAL A 487 41.95 -37.32 25.85
CA VAL A 487 41.16 -37.92 24.76
C VAL A 487 40.44 -36.92 23.85
N ASN A 488 40.19 -35.70 24.34
CA ASN A 488 39.54 -34.64 23.56
C ASN A 488 40.53 -33.58 23.05
N VAL A 489 41.83 -33.68 23.35
CA VAL A 489 42.82 -32.70 22.86
C VAL A 489 42.84 -32.74 21.33
N GLY A 490 42.77 -31.56 20.72
CA GLY A 490 42.64 -31.39 19.27
C GLY A 490 41.19 -31.41 18.75
N LYS A 491 40.20 -31.72 19.57
CA LYS A 491 38.78 -31.51 19.21
C LYS A 491 38.42 -30.03 19.27
N ILE A 492 37.27 -29.68 18.68
CA ILE A 492 36.70 -28.34 18.75
C ILE A 492 35.83 -28.19 20.01
N LYS A 493 35.98 -27.07 20.70
CA LYS A 493 35.07 -26.59 21.76
C LYS A 493 34.40 -25.28 21.35
N LEU A 494 33.17 -25.09 21.81
CA LEU A 494 32.35 -23.88 21.60
C LEU A 494 32.01 -23.27 22.96
N LYS A 495 32.03 -21.94 23.05
CA LYS A 495 31.41 -21.21 24.16
C LYS A 495 29.96 -20.95 23.79
N ALA A 496 29.04 -21.74 24.34
CA ALA A 496 27.64 -21.77 23.92
C ALA A 496 26.71 -22.11 25.08
N TRP A 497 25.39 -21.98 24.87
CA TRP A 497 24.39 -22.55 25.78
C TRP A 497 24.68 -24.04 25.98
N ARG A 498 24.73 -24.47 27.24
CA ARG A 498 25.30 -25.78 27.59
C ARG A 498 24.39 -26.97 27.24
N GLY A 499 23.15 -26.71 26.84
CA GLY A 499 22.23 -27.72 26.37
C GLY A 499 21.30 -28.28 27.45
N PRO A 500 20.35 -29.13 27.02
CA PRO A 500 19.29 -29.66 27.87
C PRO A 500 19.78 -30.54 29.02
N ASP A 501 20.96 -31.16 28.92
CA ASP A 501 21.53 -32.02 29.97
C ASP A 501 21.84 -31.27 31.28
N TYR A 502 21.86 -29.93 31.23
CA TYR A 502 22.06 -29.07 32.41
C TYR A 502 20.73 -28.59 33.03
N ILE A 503 19.59 -29.03 32.48
CA ILE A 503 18.25 -28.66 32.94
C ILE A 503 17.55 -29.92 33.42
N ASN A 504 17.47 -30.14 34.74
CA ASN A 504 16.69 -31.25 35.31
C ASN A 504 15.23 -30.83 35.52
N ASN A 505 15.03 -29.58 35.94
CA ASN A 505 13.73 -28.98 36.16
C ASN A 505 13.67 -27.60 35.47
N PRO A 506 12.97 -27.46 34.33
CA PRO A 506 12.89 -26.20 33.58
C PRO A 506 12.18 -25.07 34.34
N VAL A 507 11.59 -25.36 35.52
CA VAL A 507 10.96 -24.35 36.38
C VAL A 507 11.97 -23.65 37.29
N THR A 508 13.14 -24.27 37.55
CA THR A 508 14.11 -23.78 38.53
C THR A 508 15.54 -23.74 38.03
N ASP A 509 15.82 -24.46 36.95
CA ASP A 509 17.18 -24.65 36.45
C ASP A 509 17.39 -23.77 35.23
N VAL A 510 18.65 -23.38 35.03
CA VAL A 510 19.15 -22.65 33.85
C VAL A 510 20.39 -23.41 33.39
N ALA A 511 20.49 -23.74 32.10
CA ALA A 511 21.67 -24.47 31.61
C ALA A 511 22.94 -23.60 31.70
N GLY A 512 22.77 -22.29 31.48
CA GLY A 512 23.84 -21.32 31.39
C GLY A 512 24.68 -21.49 30.13
N VAL A 513 25.71 -20.66 30.00
CA VAL A 513 26.68 -20.71 28.90
C VAL A 513 28.03 -21.17 29.43
N GLY A 514 28.76 -21.94 28.62
CA GLY A 514 30.10 -22.38 28.96
C GLY A 514 30.81 -23.05 27.79
N TRP A 515 32.06 -23.43 28.01
CA TRP A 515 32.80 -24.25 27.06
C TRP A 515 32.21 -25.67 27.04
N ILE A 516 31.77 -26.10 25.86
CA ILE A 516 31.31 -27.47 25.57
C ILE A 516 32.07 -28.02 24.36
N LEU A 517 32.17 -29.35 24.24
CA LEU A 517 32.65 -29.94 23.00
C LEU A 517 31.64 -29.68 21.88
N ALA A 518 32.11 -29.24 20.71
CA ALA A 518 31.26 -28.87 19.58
C ALA A 518 30.40 -30.04 19.07
N GLU A 519 30.92 -31.27 19.19
CA GLU A 519 30.21 -32.52 18.87
C GLU A 519 28.93 -32.71 19.73
N ASN A 520 28.83 -32.01 20.85
CA ASN A 520 27.68 -32.03 21.76
C ASN A 520 26.83 -30.74 21.70
N TRP A 521 27.03 -29.87 20.71
CA TRP A 521 26.30 -28.60 20.64
C TRP A 521 24.80 -28.82 20.39
N TRP A 522 23.97 -28.02 21.06
CA TRP A 522 22.52 -27.96 20.86
C TRP A 522 22.08 -26.52 20.56
N PRO A 523 21.14 -26.31 19.64
CA PRO A 523 20.43 -25.04 19.54
C PRO A 523 19.60 -24.78 20.79
N TYR A 524 19.30 -23.50 21.08
CA TYR A 524 18.47 -23.11 22.23
C TYR A 524 17.01 -23.47 21.98
N GLN A 525 16.67 -24.73 22.22
CA GLN A 525 15.39 -25.35 21.93
C GLN A 525 15.10 -26.47 22.94
N ARG A 526 13.86 -26.97 22.93
CA ARG A 526 13.50 -28.17 23.72
C ARG A 526 14.27 -29.40 23.22
N PRO A 527 14.68 -30.33 24.10
CA PRO A 527 15.30 -31.59 23.67
C PRO A 527 14.39 -32.46 22.81
N SER A 528 13.07 -32.26 22.90
CA SER A 528 12.05 -32.95 22.11
C SER A 528 11.72 -32.27 20.77
N PHE A 529 12.28 -31.09 20.52
CA PHE A 529 12.07 -30.30 19.30
C PHE A 529 13.33 -29.46 19.02
N VAL A 530 14.38 -30.08 18.50
CA VAL A 530 15.71 -29.45 18.35
C VAL A 530 15.77 -28.46 17.18
N THR A 531 15.14 -28.83 16.07
CA THR A 531 14.95 -27.97 14.91
C THR A 531 13.68 -28.46 14.21
N PRO A 532 12.94 -27.59 13.52
CA PRO A 532 11.78 -28.03 12.76
C PRO A 532 12.14 -29.08 11.71
N PRO A 533 11.25 -30.04 11.40
CA PRO A 533 11.53 -31.18 10.52
C PRO A 533 11.43 -30.79 9.04
N PHE A 534 12.24 -29.81 8.61
CA PHE A 534 12.35 -29.35 7.22
C PHE A 534 13.63 -28.52 7.03
N ALA A 535 14.06 -28.36 5.77
CA ALA A 535 15.25 -27.62 5.37
C ALA A 535 15.30 -26.17 5.89
N GLY A 536 16.52 -25.62 5.99
CA GLY A 536 16.80 -24.28 6.50
C GLY A 536 16.39 -23.17 5.54
N TYR A 537 16.93 -23.18 4.32
CA TYR A 537 16.84 -22.07 3.38
C TYR A 537 15.52 -22.05 2.59
N ILE A 538 14.75 -20.98 2.59
CA ILE A 538 14.83 -19.74 3.39
C ILE A 538 14.10 -19.87 4.74
N SER A 539 14.32 -18.98 5.69
CA SER A 539 13.62 -18.93 6.98
C SER A 539 12.14 -18.58 6.79
N GLY A 540 11.26 -19.57 7.01
CA GLY A 540 9.81 -19.34 6.93
C GLY A 540 9.32 -18.29 7.94
N HIS A 541 9.90 -18.20 9.13
CA HIS A 541 9.52 -17.16 10.10
C HIS A 541 9.88 -15.75 9.61
N SER A 542 11.06 -15.60 9.00
CA SER A 542 11.50 -14.32 8.41
C SER A 542 10.53 -13.89 7.31
N THR A 543 10.14 -14.83 6.43
CA THR A 543 9.22 -14.58 5.32
C THR A 543 7.79 -14.28 5.78
N TYR A 544 7.21 -15.12 6.66
CA TYR A 544 5.87 -14.87 7.21
C TYR A 544 5.82 -13.52 7.91
N SER A 545 6.88 -13.19 8.65
CA SER A 545 6.90 -11.98 9.45
C SER A 545 7.08 -10.73 8.62
N ARG A 546 7.86 -10.79 7.55
CA ARG A 546 7.92 -9.64 6.63
C ARG A 546 6.58 -9.44 5.93
N ALA A 547 5.99 -10.50 5.38
CA ALA A 547 4.69 -10.40 4.70
C ALA A 547 3.61 -9.87 5.64
N GLY A 548 3.52 -10.41 6.86
CA GLY A 548 2.59 -9.92 7.87
C GLY A 548 2.82 -8.44 8.22
N ALA A 549 4.08 -8.01 8.37
CA ALA A 549 4.39 -6.61 8.68
C ALA A 549 4.01 -5.64 7.55
N VAL A 550 4.30 -6.03 6.30
CA VAL A 550 3.94 -5.26 5.11
C VAL A 550 2.43 -5.16 4.99
N VAL A 551 1.72 -6.29 5.06
CA VAL A 551 0.26 -6.31 4.99
C VAL A 551 -0.36 -5.45 6.09
N LEU A 552 0.09 -5.54 7.34
CA LEU A 552 -0.46 -4.69 8.41
C LEU A 552 -0.17 -3.20 8.20
N THR A 553 1.00 -2.86 7.65
CA THR A 553 1.35 -1.48 7.26
C THR A 553 0.37 -0.96 6.21
N GLU A 554 0.19 -1.72 5.12
CA GLU A 554 -0.71 -1.37 4.03
C GLU A 554 -2.17 -1.32 4.50
N LEU A 555 -2.65 -2.34 5.20
CA LEU A 555 -4.03 -2.40 5.72
C LEU A 555 -4.40 -1.17 6.55
N THR A 556 -3.49 -0.72 7.43
CA THR A 556 -3.74 0.43 8.32
C THR A 556 -3.36 1.78 7.69
N GLY A 557 -2.65 1.78 6.56
CA GLY A 557 -2.03 2.97 5.95
C GLY A 557 -1.00 3.65 6.84
N ASP A 558 -0.43 2.90 7.80
CA ASP A 558 0.47 3.41 8.84
C ASP A 558 1.48 2.34 9.23
N PRO A 559 2.80 2.58 9.12
CA PRO A 559 3.78 1.57 9.52
C PRO A 559 3.80 1.32 11.04
N TYR A 560 3.22 2.21 11.83
CA TYR A 560 3.24 2.13 13.29
C TYR A 560 2.06 1.32 13.85
N PHE A 561 2.32 0.61 14.95
CA PHE A 561 1.23 0.06 15.77
C PHE A 561 0.28 1.19 16.24
N PRO A 562 -1.03 0.93 16.45
CA PRO A 562 -1.94 1.96 16.95
C PRO A 562 -1.44 2.59 18.25
N GLY A 563 -1.36 3.93 18.28
CA GLY A 563 -0.74 4.68 19.39
C GLY A 563 0.80 4.82 19.30
N GLY A 564 1.41 4.31 18.24
CA GLY A 564 2.85 4.41 17.95
C GLY A 564 3.72 3.35 18.61
N MET A 565 3.14 2.32 19.25
CA MET A 565 3.89 1.25 19.89
C MET A 565 3.02 0.01 20.19
N GLY A 566 3.54 -1.18 19.87
CA GLY A 566 3.07 -2.46 20.37
C GLY A 566 3.83 -2.89 21.62
N GLU A 567 3.16 -3.49 22.60
CA GLU A 567 3.78 -3.92 23.88
C GLU A 567 3.40 -5.36 24.22
N PHE A 568 4.40 -6.19 24.49
CA PHE A 568 4.24 -7.62 24.75
C PHE A 568 5.05 -8.03 26.00
N PRO A 569 4.38 -8.20 27.16
CA PRO A 569 5.07 -8.43 28.43
C PRO A 569 5.60 -9.86 28.55
N ALA A 570 6.82 -9.98 29.07
CA ALA A 570 7.50 -11.22 29.46
C ALA A 570 7.87 -11.14 30.96
N PRO A 571 6.98 -11.60 31.87
CA PRO A 571 7.18 -11.45 33.30
C PRO A 571 8.32 -12.30 33.86
N GLN A 572 9.01 -11.75 34.86
CA GLN A 572 10.13 -12.38 35.55
C GLN A 572 9.79 -13.79 36.05
N ASN A 573 10.69 -14.74 35.78
CA ASN A 573 10.62 -16.17 36.19
C ASN A 573 9.32 -16.89 35.77
N GLN A 574 8.57 -16.34 34.83
CA GLN A 574 7.23 -16.82 34.46
C GLN A 574 7.02 -16.99 32.96
N TYR A 575 7.96 -16.54 32.14
CA TYR A 575 7.80 -16.51 30.69
C TYR A 575 8.51 -17.68 30.00
N LEU A 576 9.80 -17.90 30.28
CA LEU A 576 10.58 -18.94 29.61
C LEU A 576 10.06 -20.33 29.99
N VAL A 577 10.07 -21.24 29.01
CA VAL A 577 9.51 -22.57 29.13
C VAL A 577 10.57 -23.66 29.04
N PHE A 578 11.74 -23.36 28.48
CA PHE A 578 12.85 -24.32 28.36
C PHE A 578 13.70 -24.36 29.64
N GLU A 579 13.81 -23.23 30.33
CA GLU A 579 14.55 -23.02 31.57
C GLU A 579 13.94 -21.86 32.38
N ASP A 580 14.42 -21.61 33.61
CA ASP A 580 13.91 -20.52 34.43
C ASP A 580 14.32 -19.13 33.88
N GLY A 581 13.39 -18.19 33.94
CA GLY A 581 13.58 -16.80 33.54
C GLY A 581 12.39 -16.15 32.84
N PRO A 582 12.55 -14.92 32.33
CA PRO A 582 13.75 -14.08 32.41
C PRO A 582 14.08 -13.64 33.85
N SER A 583 15.31 -13.18 34.10
CA SER A 583 15.76 -12.78 35.44
C SER A 583 15.20 -11.43 35.92
N GLN A 584 14.56 -10.67 35.03
CA GLN A 584 13.82 -9.45 35.29
C GLN A 584 12.54 -9.40 34.43
N ASP A 585 11.60 -8.52 34.76
CA ASP A 585 10.49 -8.22 33.85
C ASP A 585 11.05 -7.58 32.58
N ILE A 586 10.55 -8.04 31.43
CA ILE A 586 10.86 -7.51 30.10
C ILE A 586 9.54 -7.19 29.41
N THR A 587 9.48 -6.11 28.64
CA THR A 587 8.37 -5.87 27.72
C THR A 587 8.96 -5.67 26.33
N LEU A 588 8.68 -6.59 25.42
CA LEU A 588 9.04 -6.39 24.01
C LEU A 588 8.20 -5.23 23.48
N GLN A 589 8.88 -4.24 22.91
CA GLN A 589 8.27 -3.00 22.42
C GLN A 589 8.68 -2.79 20.97
N TRP A 590 7.71 -2.57 20.09
CA TRP A 590 7.95 -2.31 18.67
C TRP A 590 7.20 -1.05 18.26
N ALA A 591 7.87 -0.11 17.61
CA ALA A 591 7.20 1.07 17.08
C ALA A 591 6.41 0.70 15.81
N THR A 592 7.05 -0.02 14.90
CA THR A 592 6.46 -0.45 13.63
C THR A 592 6.28 -1.96 13.54
N TYR A 593 5.41 -2.41 12.64
CA TYR A 593 5.27 -3.83 12.32
C TYR A 593 6.57 -4.41 11.74
N GLN A 594 7.32 -3.60 10.99
CA GLN A 594 8.64 -3.95 10.49
C GLN A 594 9.62 -4.24 11.64
N ASP A 595 9.66 -3.43 12.71
CA ASP A 595 10.56 -3.69 13.84
C ASP A 595 10.25 -5.05 14.49
N ALA A 596 8.97 -5.40 14.61
CA ALA A 596 8.54 -6.71 15.11
C ALA A 596 9.03 -7.85 14.19
N SER A 597 8.88 -7.68 12.88
CA SER A 597 9.36 -8.63 11.87
C SER A 597 10.89 -8.80 11.89
N ASP A 598 11.63 -7.71 12.01
CA ASP A 598 13.09 -7.71 12.08
C ASP A 598 13.59 -8.50 13.28
N GLN A 599 12.95 -8.31 14.44
CA GLN A 599 13.31 -9.05 15.64
C GLN A 599 12.80 -10.50 15.61
N CYS A 600 11.70 -10.79 14.92
CA CYS A 600 11.30 -12.18 14.62
C CYS A 600 12.41 -12.93 13.90
N SER A 601 12.98 -12.33 12.86
CA SER A 601 14.09 -12.91 12.13
C SER A 601 15.32 -13.19 13.00
N LEU A 602 15.78 -12.19 13.77
CA LEU A 602 16.95 -12.34 14.66
C LEU A 602 16.75 -13.45 15.71
N SER A 603 15.52 -13.60 16.19
CA SER A 603 15.18 -14.62 17.17
C SER A 603 15.48 -16.05 16.69
N ARG A 604 15.50 -16.31 15.37
CA ARG A 604 15.78 -17.64 14.81
C ARG A 604 17.27 -17.98 14.84
N ILE A 605 18.11 -16.95 14.79
CA ILE A 605 19.56 -17.06 14.95
C ILE A 605 19.90 -17.31 16.41
N TRP A 606 19.34 -16.53 17.35
CA TRP A 606 19.51 -16.79 18.80
C TRP A 606 18.91 -18.12 19.24
N GLY A 607 17.79 -18.53 18.65
CA GLY A 607 17.21 -19.86 18.83
C GLY A 607 18.07 -21.00 18.27
N GLY A 608 19.11 -20.70 17.48
CA GLY A 608 20.08 -21.65 16.96
C GLY A 608 19.62 -22.46 15.74
N ILE A 609 18.52 -22.08 15.10
CA ILE A 609 17.85 -22.93 14.09
C ILE A 609 17.93 -22.40 12.66
N HIS A 610 18.30 -21.14 12.47
CA HIS A 610 18.58 -20.53 11.16
C HIS A 610 19.87 -19.70 11.23
N PRO A 611 20.76 -19.78 10.23
CA PRO A 611 21.87 -18.85 10.04
C PRO A 611 21.43 -17.59 9.26
N PRO A 612 22.25 -16.52 9.23
CA PRO A 612 22.02 -15.33 8.41
C PRO A 612 21.65 -15.59 6.94
N ALA A 613 22.24 -16.63 6.33
CA ALA A 613 21.95 -17.04 4.95
C ALA A 613 20.48 -17.39 4.71
N ASP A 614 19.76 -17.87 5.73
CA ASP A 614 18.34 -18.20 5.63
C ASP A 614 17.43 -16.97 5.82
N ASP A 615 17.93 -15.89 6.44
CA ASP A 615 17.10 -14.80 6.94
C ASP A 615 16.77 -13.75 5.86
N ILE A 616 17.79 -13.09 5.33
CA ILE A 616 17.61 -11.89 4.47
C ILE A 616 16.83 -12.18 3.19
N PRO A 617 17.09 -13.27 2.43
CA PRO A 617 16.27 -13.57 1.26
C PRO A 617 14.81 -13.81 1.65
N GLY A 618 14.58 -14.40 2.83
CA GLY A 618 13.24 -14.56 3.37
C GLY A 618 12.54 -13.24 3.68
N ARG A 619 13.26 -12.21 4.14
CA ARG A 619 12.70 -10.86 4.31
C ARG A 619 12.30 -10.27 2.95
N PHE A 620 13.19 -10.24 1.95
CA PHE A 620 12.85 -9.67 0.64
C PHE A 620 11.62 -10.34 0.00
N ILE A 621 11.59 -11.67 -0.01
CA ILE A 621 10.46 -12.43 -0.57
C ILE A 621 9.17 -12.14 0.19
N GLY A 622 9.22 -12.07 1.53
CA GLY A 622 8.04 -11.74 2.32
C GLY A 622 7.55 -10.33 2.06
N GLN A 623 8.43 -9.39 1.71
CA GLN A 623 8.04 -8.03 1.35
C GLN A 623 7.27 -8.01 0.04
N GLU A 624 7.84 -8.61 -1.02
CA GLU A 624 7.19 -8.73 -2.33
C GLU A 624 5.80 -9.37 -2.22
N ILE A 625 5.70 -10.52 -1.55
CA ILE A 625 4.42 -11.22 -1.35
C ILE A 625 3.41 -10.38 -0.58
N GLY A 626 3.85 -9.61 0.42
CA GLY A 626 2.96 -8.74 1.20
C GLY A 626 2.35 -7.62 0.34
N GLU A 627 3.18 -6.98 -0.50
CA GLU A 627 2.76 -5.90 -1.42
C GLU A 627 1.82 -6.44 -2.51
N GLU A 628 2.14 -7.60 -3.09
CA GLU A 628 1.34 -8.27 -4.11
C GLU A 628 -0.01 -8.74 -3.58
N ALA A 629 -0.03 -9.38 -2.41
CA ALA A 629 -1.26 -9.87 -1.80
C ALA A 629 -2.20 -8.72 -1.41
N PHE A 630 -1.67 -7.61 -0.90
CA PHE A 630 -2.47 -6.41 -0.62
C PHE A 630 -3.07 -5.83 -1.89
N SER A 631 -2.25 -5.66 -2.93
CA SER A 631 -2.68 -5.13 -4.23
C SER A 631 -3.74 -6.03 -4.88
N TYR A 632 -3.56 -7.35 -4.82
CA TYR A 632 -4.50 -8.32 -5.37
C TYR A 632 -5.81 -8.36 -4.57
N ALA A 633 -5.73 -8.37 -3.24
CA ALA A 633 -6.92 -8.36 -2.37
C ALA A 633 -7.80 -7.12 -2.64
N ARG A 634 -7.18 -5.95 -2.83
CA ARG A 634 -7.89 -4.70 -3.13
C ARG A 634 -8.77 -4.79 -4.37
N THR A 635 -8.36 -5.56 -5.39
CA THR A 635 -9.16 -5.75 -6.61
C THR A 635 -10.51 -6.42 -6.35
N PHE A 636 -10.67 -7.16 -5.25
CA PHE A 636 -11.96 -7.76 -4.88
C PHE A 636 -12.84 -6.77 -4.12
N PHE A 637 -12.26 -5.78 -3.45
CA PHE A 637 -12.97 -4.92 -2.51
C PHE A 637 -13.62 -3.70 -3.14
N TYR A 638 -13.01 -3.18 -4.20
CA TYR A 638 -13.41 -1.95 -4.87
C TYR A 638 -13.34 -2.15 -6.39
N THR A 639 -14.10 -1.34 -7.11
CA THR A 639 -14.12 -1.33 -8.58
C THR A 639 -13.33 -0.12 -9.07
N ASP A 640 -12.71 -0.28 -10.23
CA ASP A 640 -12.11 0.78 -11.06
C ASP A 640 -12.90 0.68 -12.36
N ALA A 641 -13.98 1.46 -12.49
CA ALA A 641 -14.99 1.23 -13.52
C ALA A 641 -14.65 1.86 -14.87
N ASP A 642 -13.69 2.78 -14.92
CA ASP A 642 -13.19 3.40 -16.15
C ASP A 642 -11.74 3.02 -16.53
N GLU A 643 -11.08 2.21 -15.71
CA GLU A 643 -9.75 1.63 -15.91
C GLU A 643 -8.62 2.67 -15.90
N ASP A 644 -8.75 3.75 -15.13
CA ASP A 644 -7.73 4.79 -15.01
C ASP A 644 -6.66 4.53 -13.93
N GLY A 645 -6.89 3.49 -13.10
CA GLY A 645 -5.99 3.03 -12.05
C GLY A 645 -6.34 3.53 -10.65
N PHE A 646 -7.41 4.31 -10.49
CA PHE A 646 -8.00 4.68 -9.22
C PHE A 646 -9.26 3.87 -8.95
N TYR A 647 -9.52 3.58 -7.67
CA TYR A 647 -10.72 2.84 -7.28
C TYR A 647 -11.80 3.82 -6.85
N SER A 648 -13.05 3.40 -6.97
CA SER A 648 -14.29 4.05 -6.50
C SER A 648 -14.27 4.83 -5.17
N TYR A 649 -13.38 4.50 -4.22
CA TYR A 649 -13.27 5.20 -2.94
C TYR A 649 -12.25 6.35 -2.94
N GLU A 650 -11.36 6.39 -3.93
CA GLU A 650 -10.39 7.47 -4.18
C GLU A 650 -10.87 8.35 -5.33
N ASP A 651 -11.59 7.78 -6.29
CA ASP A 651 -12.13 8.47 -7.45
C ASP A 651 -13.51 9.11 -7.17
N CYS A 652 -13.61 10.42 -7.41
CA CYS A 652 -14.84 11.17 -7.25
C CYS A 652 -15.84 10.98 -8.41
N ASP A 653 -15.40 10.47 -9.57
CA ASP A 653 -16.24 9.97 -10.67
C ASP A 653 -15.59 8.78 -11.40
N ASP A 654 -15.69 7.60 -10.79
CA ASP A 654 -15.19 6.27 -11.25
C ASP A 654 -15.72 5.81 -12.64
N ASN A 655 -16.51 6.63 -13.35
CA ASN A 655 -16.95 6.36 -14.72
C ASN A 655 -16.28 7.28 -15.75
N ASN A 656 -15.35 8.14 -15.34
CA ASN A 656 -14.72 9.14 -16.16
C ASN A 656 -13.19 9.20 -15.93
N PRO A 657 -12.37 8.63 -16.84
CA PRO A 657 -10.93 8.45 -16.63
C PRO A 657 -10.11 9.76 -16.74
N ALA A 658 -10.79 10.89 -16.79
CA ALA A 658 -10.23 12.24 -16.74
C ALA A 658 -10.45 12.92 -15.37
N ILE A 659 -11.20 12.28 -14.47
CA ILE A 659 -11.47 12.75 -13.11
C ILE A 659 -10.86 11.70 -12.18
N TYR A 660 -9.79 12.05 -11.48
CA TYR A 660 -9.10 11.15 -10.56
C TYR A 660 -8.16 11.93 -9.64
N PRO A 661 -7.77 11.35 -8.48
CA PRO A 661 -6.81 11.97 -7.58
C PRO A 661 -5.53 12.48 -8.25
N GLY A 662 -5.38 13.80 -8.28
CA GLY A 662 -4.21 14.46 -8.88
C GLY A 662 -4.26 14.65 -10.39
N ALA A 663 -5.44 14.52 -11.03
CA ALA A 663 -5.65 14.96 -12.40
C ALA A 663 -5.39 16.48 -12.55
N ALA A 664 -5.32 16.96 -13.79
CA ALA A 664 -5.22 18.40 -14.03
C ALA A 664 -6.62 19.03 -14.08
N GLU A 665 -6.83 20.08 -13.30
CA GLU A 665 -8.07 20.87 -13.32
C GLU A 665 -8.34 21.49 -14.69
N GLY A 666 -9.58 21.33 -15.16
CA GLY A 666 -10.16 22.05 -16.29
C GLY A 666 -11.06 23.18 -15.79
N CYS A 667 -11.41 24.15 -16.65
CA CYS A 667 -12.45 25.14 -16.31
C CYS A 667 -13.81 24.60 -16.78
N ASP A 668 -14.28 23.54 -16.16
CA ASP A 668 -15.50 22.81 -16.55
C ASP A 668 -16.54 22.72 -15.43
N GLY A 669 -16.25 23.28 -14.26
CA GLY A 669 -17.12 23.27 -13.09
C GLY A 669 -17.12 21.94 -12.35
N LEU A 670 -16.15 21.07 -12.63
CA LEU A 670 -15.92 19.80 -11.95
C LEU A 670 -14.67 19.89 -11.07
N ASP A 671 -14.58 18.96 -10.12
CA ASP A 671 -13.38 18.72 -9.33
C ASP A 671 -12.68 17.54 -10.03
N ASN A 672 -11.75 17.84 -10.94
CA ASN A 672 -11.11 16.80 -11.75
C ASN A 672 -10.06 16.05 -10.93
N ASP A 673 -9.39 16.72 -9.99
CA ASP A 673 -8.29 16.15 -9.21
C ASP A 673 -8.72 15.54 -7.87
N CYS A 674 -10.04 15.54 -7.60
CA CYS A 674 -10.72 15.01 -6.42
C CYS A 674 -10.22 15.60 -5.09
N ASN A 675 -9.77 16.85 -5.08
CA ASN A 675 -9.27 17.53 -3.88
C ASN A 675 -10.37 18.24 -3.07
N ASN A 676 -11.64 18.18 -3.52
CA ASN A 676 -12.82 18.90 -3.03
C ASN A 676 -12.84 20.42 -3.30
N LEU A 677 -12.07 20.87 -4.28
CA LEU A 677 -12.11 22.23 -4.82
C LEU A 677 -12.43 22.12 -6.31
N ILE A 678 -13.27 23.03 -6.80
CA ILE A 678 -13.70 23.03 -8.20
C ILE A 678 -12.89 24.09 -8.94
N ASP A 679 -12.37 23.72 -10.12
CA ASP A 679 -11.63 24.59 -11.05
C ASP A 679 -10.43 25.31 -10.37
N ASP A 680 -9.73 24.64 -9.45
CA ASP A 680 -8.65 25.24 -8.66
C ASP A 680 -7.29 25.25 -9.38
N GLY A 681 -6.35 26.07 -8.91
CA GLY A 681 -5.04 26.24 -9.56
C GLY A 681 -5.08 26.87 -10.97
N LEU A 682 -6.25 27.26 -11.47
CA LEU A 682 -6.44 27.90 -12.77
C LEU A 682 -6.24 29.42 -12.76
N ALA A 683 -5.88 29.97 -13.92
CA ALA A 683 -5.80 31.41 -14.10
C ALA A 683 -7.21 32.01 -14.18
N ILE A 684 -7.54 32.89 -13.24
CA ILE A 684 -8.81 33.63 -13.25
C ILE A 684 -8.66 34.88 -14.12
N GLN A 685 -9.60 35.06 -15.04
CA GLN A 685 -9.77 36.27 -15.83
C GLN A 685 -11.02 37.02 -15.38
N THR A 686 -10.91 38.34 -15.35
CA THR A 686 -12.02 39.25 -15.09
C THR A 686 -12.53 39.79 -16.41
N TYR A 687 -13.83 39.64 -16.66
CA TYR A 687 -14.53 40.26 -17.79
C TYR A 687 -15.52 41.30 -17.28
N PHE A 688 -15.83 42.30 -18.10
CA PHE A 688 -16.69 43.45 -17.78
C PHE A 688 -17.92 43.44 -18.69
N ALA A 689 -19.09 43.80 -18.15
CA ALA A 689 -20.33 43.77 -18.92
C ALA A 689 -20.27 44.76 -20.10
N ASP A 690 -20.77 44.35 -21.26
CA ASP A 690 -20.91 45.13 -22.49
C ASP A 690 -22.41 45.12 -22.84
N ALA A 691 -23.17 46.07 -22.29
CA ALA A 691 -24.63 46.04 -22.34
C ALA A 691 -25.21 46.63 -23.64
N ASP A 692 -24.45 47.44 -24.36
CA ASP A 692 -24.83 48.01 -25.65
C ASP A 692 -24.20 47.31 -26.88
N HIS A 693 -23.29 46.37 -26.63
CA HIS A 693 -22.61 45.48 -27.58
C HIS A 693 -21.62 46.21 -28.52
N ASP A 694 -20.88 47.19 -28.01
CA ASP A 694 -19.87 47.94 -28.77
C ASP A 694 -18.42 47.45 -28.60
N SER A 695 -18.22 46.40 -27.80
CA SER A 695 -16.95 45.75 -27.43
C SER A 695 -16.10 46.43 -26.35
N TYR A 696 -16.60 47.48 -25.70
CA TYR A 696 -16.05 48.05 -24.48
C TYR A 696 -16.92 47.66 -23.28
N GLY A 697 -16.33 47.58 -22.08
CA GLY A 697 -17.04 47.07 -20.91
C GLY A 697 -17.05 48.01 -19.71
N ASP A 698 -18.09 47.94 -18.89
CA ASP A 698 -18.29 48.74 -17.67
C ASP A 698 -17.39 48.25 -16.51
N ALA A 699 -16.45 49.10 -16.09
CA ALA A 699 -15.58 48.86 -14.93
C ALA A 699 -16.34 48.58 -13.62
N ALA A 700 -17.60 49.00 -13.49
CA ALA A 700 -18.43 48.78 -12.31
C ALA A 700 -19.12 47.42 -12.27
N VAL A 701 -19.19 46.70 -13.40
CA VAL A 701 -19.89 45.42 -13.51
C VAL A 701 -18.96 44.37 -14.11
N SER A 702 -18.31 43.59 -13.23
CA SER A 702 -17.38 42.55 -13.62
C SER A 702 -17.81 41.15 -13.18
N ILE A 703 -17.28 40.15 -13.87
CA ILE A 703 -17.37 38.73 -13.51
C ILE A 703 -15.99 38.09 -13.60
N ASP A 704 -15.65 37.30 -12.59
CA ASP A 704 -14.44 36.48 -12.57
C ASP A 704 -14.76 35.07 -13.05
N THR A 705 -13.94 34.53 -13.94
CA THR A 705 -14.06 33.16 -14.46
C THR A 705 -12.71 32.59 -14.85
N CYS A 706 -12.53 31.27 -14.79
CA CYS A 706 -11.37 30.57 -15.33
C CYS A 706 -11.42 30.42 -16.87
N GLY A 707 -12.53 30.81 -17.50
CA GLY A 707 -12.72 30.69 -18.95
C GLY A 707 -11.79 31.61 -19.73
N THR A 708 -11.30 31.13 -20.88
CA THR A 708 -10.46 31.94 -21.78
C THR A 708 -11.25 32.86 -22.71
N GLU A 709 -12.54 32.58 -22.86
CA GLU A 709 -13.47 33.35 -23.69
C GLU A 709 -14.44 34.16 -22.81
N PRO A 710 -14.79 35.39 -23.20
CA PRO A 710 -15.73 36.21 -22.45
C PRO A 710 -17.12 35.54 -22.38
N PRO A 711 -17.79 35.57 -21.22
CA PRO A 711 -19.20 35.26 -21.12
C PRO A 711 -20.05 36.13 -22.07
N ALA A 712 -21.20 35.63 -22.50
CA ALA A 712 -22.09 36.40 -23.37
C ALA A 712 -22.51 37.73 -22.71
N GLY A 713 -22.29 38.84 -23.42
CA GLY A 713 -22.55 40.20 -22.92
C GLY A 713 -21.44 40.76 -22.04
N TYR A 714 -20.22 40.19 -22.10
CA TYR A 714 -19.04 40.70 -21.41
C TYR A 714 -17.84 40.79 -22.37
N VAL A 715 -16.84 41.62 -22.03
CA VAL A 715 -15.58 41.80 -22.74
C VAL A 715 -14.40 41.90 -21.78
N LEU A 716 -13.16 41.77 -22.27
CA LEU A 716 -11.96 41.70 -21.42
C LEU A 716 -11.51 43.07 -20.85
N ASN A 717 -12.01 44.17 -21.42
CA ASN A 717 -11.57 45.51 -21.08
C ASN A 717 -12.65 46.26 -20.28
N ASP A 718 -12.23 47.20 -19.44
CA ASP A 718 -13.06 48.00 -18.53
C ASP A 718 -13.12 49.47 -18.94
N LEU A 719 -13.06 49.74 -20.24
CA LEU A 719 -12.77 51.08 -20.77
C LEU A 719 -14.03 51.87 -21.15
N ASP A 720 -15.22 51.32 -20.97
CA ASP A 720 -16.46 52.01 -21.33
C ASP A 720 -16.85 53.05 -20.26
N CYS A 721 -17.09 54.28 -20.69
CA CYS A 721 -17.55 55.35 -19.82
C CYS A 721 -19.08 55.54 -19.80
N ASP A 722 -19.83 54.95 -20.75
CA ASP A 722 -21.29 54.84 -20.76
C ASP A 722 -21.76 53.57 -21.50
N ASP A 723 -21.71 52.44 -20.80
CA ASP A 723 -22.11 51.07 -21.24
C ASP A 723 -23.59 50.93 -21.66
N THR A 724 -24.35 52.03 -21.72
CA THR A 724 -25.72 52.05 -22.24
C THR A 724 -25.84 52.69 -23.61
N ASN A 725 -24.74 53.20 -24.18
CA ASN A 725 -24.73 53.97 -25.39
C ASN A 725 -23.50 53.67 -26.28
N PRO A 726 -23.69 52.96 -27.41
CA PRO A 726 -22.59 52.44 -28.24
C PRO A 726 -21.87 53.53 -29.06
N LEU A 727 -22.17 54.81 -28.77
CA LEU A 727 -21.55 55.99 -29.33
C LEU A 727 -20.66 56.72 -28.32
N ILE A 728 -20.48 56.18 -27.11
CA ILE A 728 -19.65 56.74 -26.05
C ILE A 728 -18.69 55.65 -25.57
N ASN A 729 -17.54 55.53 -26.24
CA ASN A 729 -16.51 54.56 -25.92
C ASN A 729 -15.15 55.01 -26.51
N PRO A 730 -14.02 54.44 -26.07
CA PRO A 730 -12.68 54.81 -26.56
C PRO A 730 -12.44 54.75 -28.07
N GLY A 731 -13.27 54.00 -28.81
CA GLY A 731 -13.20 53.89 -30.26
C GLY A 731 -13.91 55.02 -31.01
N MET A 732 -14.67 55.88 -30.32
CA MET A 732 -15.50 56.90 -30.95
C MET A 732 -14.74 58.18 -31.24
N THR A 733 -15.29 58.97 -32.16
CA THR A 733 -14.79 60.30 -32.50
C THR A 733 -15.71 61.33 -31.90
N GLU A 734 -15.15 62.34 -31.23
CA GLU A 734 -15.88 63.46 -30.67
C GLU A 734 -16.84 64.11 -31.67
N ILE A 735 -18.03 64.44 -31.17
CA ILE A 735 -19.02 65.27 -31.84
C ILE A 735 -19.46 66.38 -30.89
N LEU A 736 -19.86 67.54 -31.43
CA LEU A 736 -20.16 68.76 -30.65
C LEU A 736 -21.51 68.64 -29.90
N ASP A 737 -21.57 67.77 -28.89
CA ASP A 737 -22.76 67.41 -28.13
C ASP A 737 -22.61 67.59 -26.61
N SER A 738 -21.44 68.05 -26.16
CA SER A 738 -21.10 68.26 -24.74
C SER A 738 -21.01 66.98 -23.90
N LEU A 739 -20.81 65.85 -24.56
CA LEU A 739 -20.41 64.58 -23.95
C LEU A 739 -18.95 64.31 -24.32
N ASP A 740 -18.29 63.48 -23.52
CA ASP A 740 -16.99 62.89 -23.85
C ASP A 740 -17.31 61.60 -24.59
N ASN A 741 -17.30 61.62 -25.92
CA ASN A 741 -17.69 60.45 -26.71
C ASN A 741 -16.56 59.42 -26.77
N ASN A 742 -15.30 59.84 -26.66
CA ASN A 742 -14.14 58.96 -26.78
C ASN A 742 -13.54 58.51 -25.44
N CYS A 743 -14.20 58.83 -24.33
CA CYS A 743 -13.80 58.46 -22.97
C CYS A 743 -12.35 58.85 -22.61
N ASP A 744 -11.79 59.91 -23.20
CA ASP A 744 -10.41 60.35 -22.93
C ASP A 744 -10.31 61.31 -21.72
N GLY A 745 -11.45 61.70 -21.15
CA GLY A 745 -11.59 62.62 -20.03
C GLY A 745 -11.73 64.08 -20.44
N GLN A 746 -11.83 64.38 -21.73
CA GLN A 746 -12.09 65.70 -22.30
C GLN A 746 -13.43 65.71 -23.05
N ILE A 747 -14.05 66.88 -23.17
CA ILE A 747 -15.36 67.04 -23.81
C ILE A 747 -15.18 67.90 -25.05
N ASP A 748 -15.68 67.43 -26.20
CA ASP A 748 -15.72 68.12 -27.50
C ASP A 748 -14.33 68.60 -27.98
N GLU A 749 -13.23 67.91 -27.64
CA GLU A 749 -11.89 68.41 -27.94
C GLU A 749 -11.62 68.42 -29.45
N GLY A 750 -10.99 69.50 -29.92
CA GLY A 750 -10.69 69.67 -31.34
C GLY A 750 -11.85 70.14 -32.22
N LEU A 751 -13.06 70.37 -31.68
CA LEU A 751 -14.22 70.86 -32.43
C LEU A 751 -14.50 72.36 -32.19
N VAL A 752 -14.77 73.12 -33.27
CA VAL A 752 -15.04 74.58 -33.19
C VAL A 752 -16.31 74.96 -33.97
N ALA A 753 -17.30 75.55 -33.29
CA ALA A 753 -18.55 76.01 -33.90
C ALA A 753 -18.38 77.32 -34.70
N VAL A 754 -18.82 77.34 -35.98
CA VAL A 754 -18.73 78.52 -36.85
C VAL A 754 -20.14 79.09 -37.17
N LYS A 755 -20.34 80.41 -36.97
CA LYS A 755 -21.54 81.17 -37.37
C LYS A 755 -21.30 81.93 -38.69
N GLU A 756 -22.23 81.84 -39.65
CA GLU A 756 -22.21 82.57 -40.94
C GLU A 756 -22.83 84.01 -40.88
N PRO A 757 -22.43 84.95 -41.77
CA PRO A 757 -23.05 86.26 -41.94
C PRO A 757 -24.01 86.38 -43.16
N GLN A 758 -25.07 87.18 -43.01
CA GLN A 758 -26.11 87.49 -44.02
C GLN A 758 -25.64 88.48 -45.11
N SER A 759 -26.00 88.21 -46.38
CA SER A 759 -25.92 89.17 -47.50
C SER A 759 -27.31 89.69 -47.91
N ASP A 760 -27.41 90.97 -48.30
CA ASP A 760 -28.67 91.64 -48.64
C ASP A 760 -29.30 91.08 -49.94
N PRO A 761 -30.65 90.93 -50.02
CA PRO A 761 -31.30 90.26 -51.15
C PRO A 761 -31.55 91.16 -52.37
N VAL A 762 -31.34 90.60 -53.56
CA VAL A 762 -31.67 91.20 -54.86
C VAL A 762 -33.10 90.83 -55.28
N ARG A 763 -33.84 91.76 -55.89
CA ARG A 763 -35.22 91.51 -56.38
C ARG A 763 -35.33 91.68 -57.89
N ILE A 764 -36.03 90.77 -58.56
CA ILE A 764 -36.22 90.80 -60.03
C ILE A 764 -37.71 90.68 -60.39
N PHE A 765 -38.21 91.61 -61.22
CA PHE A 765 -39.62 91.61 -61.66
C PHE A 765 -39.84 92.39 -62.98
N PRO A 766 -40.94 92.13 -63.72
CA PRO A 766 -41.86 91.02 -63.52
C PRO A 766 -41.16 89.70 -63.83
N ASN A 767 -41.52 88.64 -63.11
CA ASN A 767 -41.03 87.29 -63.39
C ASN A 767 -42.18 86.31 -63.04
N PRO A 768 -42.90 85.76 -64.04
CA PRO A 768 -42.57 85.71 -65.47
C PRO A 768 -42.65 87.05 -66.23
N ALA A 769 -41.84 87.22 -67.28
CA ALA A 769 -41.78 88.41 -68.14
C ALA A 769 -42.04 88.09 -69.61
N ARG A 770 -42.54 89.09 -70.38
CA ARG A 770 -42.67 88.99 -71.85
C ARG A 770 -41.42 89.52 -72.55
N ASP A 771 -41.22 90.84 -72.49
CA ASP A 771 -40.17 91.50 -73.30
C ASP A 771 -39.02 92.08 -72.49
N GLN A 772 -39.15 92.22 -71.16
CA GLN A 772 -38.10 92.78 -70.31
C GLN A 772 -38.29 92.41 -68.82
N ILE A 773 -37.19 92.38 -68.07
CA ILE A 773 -37.15 92.26 -66.60
C ILE A 773 -36.42 93.46 -65.99
N THR A 774 -36.77 93.82 -64.76
CA THR A 774 -36.11 94.84 -63.96
C THR A 774 -35.39 94.19 -62.78
N VAL A 775 -34.09 94.47 -62.65
CA VAL A 775 -33.26 94.08 -61.51
C VAL A 775 -33.20 95.24 -60.52
N MET A 776 -33.48 94.98 -59.25
CA MET A 776 -33.40 95.94 -58.16
C MET A 776 -32.44 95.49 -57.07
N HIS A 777 -31.51 96.38 -56.70
CA HIS A 777 -30.59 96.19 -55.58
C HIS A 777 -30.61 97.46 -54.70
N PRO A 778 -30.71 97.34 -53.36
CA PRO A 778 -30.88 98.51 -52.48
C PRO A 778 -29.68 99.47 -52.47
N THR A 779 -28.46 98.96 -52.63
CA THR A 779 -27.22 99.72 -52.45
C THR A 779 -26.22 99.67 -53.62
N ALA A 780 -26.44 98.84 -54.65
CA ALA A 780 -25.48 98.68 -55.75
C ALA A 780 -25.71 99.70 -56.86
N ASN A 781 -24.65 100.40 -57.28
CA ASN A 781 -24.70 101.38 -58.37
C ASN A 781 -24.46 100.74 -59.75
N GLY A 782 -23.94 99.51 -59.79
CA GLY A 782 -23.77 98.71 -60.99
C GLY A 782 -23.65 97.22 -60.66
N LEU A 783 -24.09 96.35 -61.57
CA LEU A 783 -24.03 94.89 -61.44
C LEU A 783 -23.64 94.26 -62.77
N LYS A 784 -22.89 93.16 -62.72
CA LYS A 784 -22.69 92.29 -63.90
C LYS A 784 -23.76 91.22 -63.91
N ALA A 785 -24.51 91.14 -65.00
CA ALA A 785 -25.57 90.15 -65.17
C ALA A 785 -25.25 89.20 -66.32
N ARG A 786 -25.42 87.90 -66.09
CA ARG A 786 -25.28 86.86 -67.11
C ARG A 786 -26.53 86.01 -67.15
N LEU A 787 -27.18 85.97 -68.30
CA LEU A 787 -28.36 85.14 -68.57
C LEU A 787 -27.91 83.82 -69.20
N ILE A 788 -28.33 82.71 -68.60
CA ILE A 788 -27.88 81.36 -68.94
C ILE A 788 -29.12 80.50 -69.27
N GLY A 789 -29.01 79.69 -70.31
CA GLY A 789 -30.01 78.66 -70.63
C GLY A 789 -30.01 77.54 -69.58
N THR A 790 -31.07 76.73 -69.54
CA THR A 790 -31.11 75.54 -68.68
C THR A 790 -30.10 74.45 -69.06
N ASP A 791 -29.52 74.56 -70.26
CA ASP A 791 -28.40 73.74 -70.73
C ASP A 791 -27.02 74.21 -70.20
N GLY A 792 -26.99 75.30 -69.42
CA GLY A 792 -25.77 75.84 -68.80
C GLY A 792 -24.95 76.75 -69.71
N HIS A 793 -25.37 76.98 -70.96
CA HIS A 793 -24.67 77.88 -71.88
C HIS A 793 -25.08 79.34 -71.63
N ALA A 794 -24.08 80.23 -71.55
CA ALA A 794 -24.32 81.67 -71.40
C ALA A 794 -24.93 82.23 -72.68
N LEU A 795 -26.14 82.77 -72.58
CA LEU A 795 -26.88 83.35 -73.70
C LEU A 795 -26.47 84.80 -73.92
N ARG A 796 -26.30 85.56 -72.83
CA ARG A 796 -25.94 86.97 -72.90
C ARG A 796 -25.38 87.51 -71.59
N ASP A 797 -24.41 88.40 -71.72
CA ASP A 797 -23.83 89.17 -70.62
C ASP A 797 -24.26 90.64 -70.72
N TYR A 798 -24.47 91.28 -69.57
CA TYR A 798 -24.85 92.67 -69.44
C TYR A 798 -24.04 93.32 -68.32
N ASP A 799 -23.51 94.51 -68.60
CA ASP A 799 -23.04 95.43 -67.57
C ASP A 799 -24.19 96.39 -67.25
N LEU A 800 -24.83 96.19 -66.09
CA LEU A 800 -25.99 96.97 -65.66
C LEU A 800 -25.55 98.18 -64.87
N VAL A 801 -25.98 99.36 -65.31
CA VAL A 801 -25.90 100.59 -64.51
C VAL A 801 -27.27 100.83 -63.88
N LEU A 802 -27.33 100.84 -62.55
CA LEU A 802 -28.60 100.98 -61.82
C LEU A 802 -28.91 102.47 -61.62
N VAL A 803 -29.97 102.97 -62.26
CA VAL A 803 -30.45 104.34 -62.08
C VAL A 803 -31.55 104.32 -61.02
N SER A 804 -31.32 104.97 -59.88
CA SER A 804 -32.18 104.88 -58.70
C SER A 804 -32.42 103.44 -58.20
N GLY A 805 -31.36 102.62 -58.19
CA GLY A 805 -31.39 101.24 -57.69
C GLY A 805 -32.10 100.23 -58.59
N LYS A 806 -32.31 100.56 -59.88
CA LYS A 806 -32.95 99.67 -60.86
C LYS A 806 -32.20 99.65 -62.19
N ALA A 807 -32.16 98.48 -62.83
CA ALA A 807 -31.70 98.31 -64.21
C ALA A 807 -32.66 97.39 -64.99
N VAL A 808 -32.85 97.66 -66.28
CA VAL A 808 -33.76 96.89 -67.14
C VAL A 808 -32.95 96.04 -68.13
N ILE A 809 -33.30 94.76 -68.22
CA ILE A 809 -32.77 93.84 -69.21
C ILE A 809 -33.88 93.55 -70.23
N SER A 810 -33.61 93.84 -71.50
CA SER A 810 -34.51 93.43 -72.59
C SER A 810 -34.35 91.95 -72.87
N LEU A 811 -35.48 91.27 -72.96
CA LEU A 811 -35.60 89.87 -73.32
C LEU A 811 -36.25 89.68 -74.70
N SER A 812 -36.59 90.74 -75.44
CA SER A 812 -37.39 90.68 -76.68
C SER A 812 -36.91 89.62 -77.68
N ASP A 813 -35.58 89.48 -77.84
CA ASP A 813 -34.96 88.56 -78.81
C ASP A 813 -34.65 87.16 -78.24
N ILE A 814 -34.97 86.92 -76.96
CA ILE A 814 -34.80 85.63 -76.28
C ILE A 814 -36.06 84.77 -76.49
N PRO A 815 -35.99 83.48 -76.84
CA PRO A 815 -37.19 82.64 -76.96
C PRO A 815 -37.96 82.51 -75.62
N PRO A 816 -39.27 82.21 -75.63
CA PRO A 816 -39.99 81.83 -74.40
C PRO A 816 -39.35 80.58 -73.75
N GLY A 817 -39.15 80.61 -72.43
CA GLY A 817 -38.41 79.57 -71.72
C GLY A 817 -38.00 79.96 -70.30
N VAL A 818 -37.39 79.02 -69.58
CA VAL A 818 -36.80 79.24 -68.24
C VAL A 818 -35.30 79.50 -68.40
N TYR A 819 -34.80 80.49 -67.68
CA TYR A 819 -33.42 80.93 -67.72
C TYR A 819 -32.89 81.17 -66.31
N ILE A 820 -31.57 81.12 -66.14
CA ILE A 820 -30.91 81.52 -64.90
C ILE A 820 -30.23 82.87 -65.12
N LEU A 821 -30.57 83.85 -64.30
CA LEU A 821 -29.85 85.12 -64.24
C LEU A 821 -28.89 85.08 -63.06
N THR A 822 -27.60 85.18 -63.36
CA THR A 822 -26.58 85.35 -62.33
C THR A 822 -26.18 86.82 -62.28
N LEU A 823 -26.17 87.39 -61.09
CA LEU A 823 -25.81 88.77 -60.80
C LEU A 823 -24.58 88.76 -59.91
N THR A 824 -23.59 89.56 -60.25
CA THR A 824 -22.39 89.73 -59.44
C THR A 824 -22.19 91.22 -59.22
N ASP A 825 -21.76 91.62 -58.02
CA ASP A 825 -21.31 92.99 -57.79
C ASP A 825 -20.06 93.31 -58.63
N MET A 826 -19.70 94.59 -58.68
CA MET A 826 -18.57 95.04 -59.51
C MET A 826 -17.21 94.62 -58.97
N THR A 827 -17.12 94.19 -57.70
CA THR A 827 -15.88 93.69 -57.08
C THR A 827 -15.70 92.19 -57.30
N GLY A 828 -16.79 91.43 -57.50
CA GLY A 828 -16.80 89.99 -57.69
C GLY A 828 -17.08 89.19 -56.41
N ASP A 829 -17.29 89.87 -55.28
CA ASP A 829 -17.31 89.25 -53.95
C ASP A 829 -18.69 88.70 -53.58
N HIS A 830 -19.76 89.27 -54.15
CA HIS A 830 -21.13 88.82 -53.90
C HIS A 830 -21.80 88.42 -55.20
N ARG A 831 -22.41 87.22 -55.17
CA ARG A 831 -23.13 86.64 -56.29
C ARG A 831 -24.53 86.21 -55.89
N TRP A 832 -25.50 86.63 -56.69
CA TRP A 832 -26.89 86.20 -56.58
C TRP A 832 -27.27 85.41 -57.81
N VAL A 833 -28.11 84.39 -57.62
CA VAL A 833 -28.57 83.51 -58.70
C VAL A 833 -30.07 83.41 -58.62
N GLU A 834 -30.74 83.83 -59.68
CA GLU A 834 -32.19 83.92 -59.73
C GLU A 834 -32.73 83.24 -60.98
N ARG A 835 -33.85 82.54 -60.85
CA ARG A 835 -34.53 81.88 -61.97
C ARG A 835 -35.50 82.84 -62.63
N ILE A 836 -35.36 83.08 -63.94
CA ILE A 836 -36.24 83.93 -64.75
C ILE A 836 -37.08 83.09 -65.71
N VAL A 837 -38.35 83.43 -65.87
CA VAL A 837 -39.27 82.77 -66.82
C VAL A 837 -39.71 83.80 -67.86
N LYS A 838 -39.40 83.54 -69.14
CA LYS A 838 -39.96 84.29 -70.27
C LYS A 838 -41.19 83.57 -70.82
N ILE A 839 -42.33 84.27 -70.88
CA ILE A 839 -43.63 83.75 -71.37
C ILE A 839 -44.03 84.33 -72.71
#